data_AF-A0ABD3MGP6-F1
#
_entry.id   AF-A0ABD3MGP6-F1
#
_cell.length_a   1.000
_cell.length_b   1.000
_cell.length_c   1.000
_cell.angle_alpha   90.00
_cell.angle_beta   90.00
_cell.angle_gamma   90.00
#
_symmetry.space_group_name_H-M   'P 1'
#
loop_
_entity.id
_entity.type
_entity.pdbx_description
1 polymer ?
#
loop_
_entity_poly.entity_id
_entity_poly.type
_entity_poly.pdbx_seq_one_letter_code
_entity_poly.pdbx_strand_id
1 'polypeptide(L)'
;MAMTDSSPHSSSSSSMFLYPLLQTLDHEPPLADEYENPNDNPAQDKYRILAHDLIRGLVDPGLKPDRVQRSRLERIISSPSYHLTTEEKDLLWRFRFSLVDERRALTKFLLAVDWTVESEVVQAAELLEQWKKRSPIEVTDALKLLGRNVAFQTGLVRSYAIETLSNAPDEELRLYLLQLVQALKYEEDVSGGVSGGGGDIATAPPLSQAEGRGGSTKSTTARVSSLSAFLIDRASHNIELANYLFWYLRVELENRIYESRYREVFLAFQERLSATLVSDGSILLPGRSPPPESTVISLWDLLSRQEGFVSGVLRCQVESLNVRGKKDAKERHLREALAAGGFHDIPYAVPLPSAPHIWVKGVDCSSAKMFKSALYPAVVSFVVDHTKGGRDAGKQTKLIKDVKTMYKVMIKTGDDLRQDQLVIIVIQLMDRLLKRGTLDLCLRPYACLAMPNNTGLIEFVEPSIPVSQILSCYNNSIMAFFQSVAPQEGAAHNVKPDVLQTYIRSCAGYCVLTYLLGVGDRHLDNILIQPTGHFFHIDFGFIFGRDPKPLPPAFRLTKEMVDGMGGTDSKEYRQFCALACQAFNVLRKSAGLVLNLLHLMSDAGIEDLSHNPSADTIGVILKVEERFKLEMTDEQAELFFVGLINESLAALAPRVMEMFHQLAVARR
;
A
#
# COMPACT_ATOMS: atom_id res chain seq x y z
N MET A 1 69.92 10.51 43.35
CA MET A 1 70.66 10.63 42.08
C MET A 1 69.69 11.24 41.08
N ALA A 2 69.60 12.58 41.08
CA ALA A 2 70.33 13.50 40.20
C ALA A 2 69.66 13.53 38.80
N MET A 3 68.78 14.51 38.52
CA MET A 3 69.06 15.90 38.10
C MET A 3 69.77 16.00 36.75
N THR A 4 69.13 16.68 35.78
CA THR A 4 69.52 17.95 35.11
C THR A 4 68.73 18.06 33.79
N ASP A 5 67.78 18.96 33.57
CA ASP A 5 67.81 20.44 33.53
C ASP A 5 68.31 21.01 32.18
N SER A 6 67.44 21.79 31.50
CA SER A 6 67.71 22.96 30.63
C SER A 6 66.61 23.23 29.58
N SER A 7 65.73 24.18 29.90
CA SER A 7 65.22 25.22 28.97
C SER A 7 66.27 26.37 28.87
N PRO A 8 66.05 27.60 28.32
CA PRO A 8 64.91 28.22 27.60
C PRO A 8 65.33 29.22 26.45
N HIS A 9 64.35 30.03 25.99
CA HIS A 9 64.42 31.38 25.39
C HIS A 9 64.51 31.52 23.86
N SER A 10 63.86 32.50 23.20
CA SER A 10 62.83 33.50 23.54
C SER A 10 62.46 34.24 22.23
N SER A 11 61.21 34.70 22.08
CA SER A 11 60.81 36.11 21.85
C SER A 11 59.94 36.17 20.57
N SER A 12 58.88 36.96 20.45
CA SER A 12 58.41 38.10 21.23
C SER A 12 56.88 38.22 21.15
N SER A 13 56.32 38.83 22.20
CA SER A 13 54.91 39.03 22.51
C SER A 13 54.33 40.34 21.97
N SER A 14 53.01 40.49 22.17
CA SER A 14 52.19 41.72 22.24
C SER A 14 51.36 41.98 20.97
N SER A 15 50.09 42.34 20.98
CA SER A 15 49.17 42.82 22.03
C SER A 15 47.72 42.77 21.51
N MET A 16 46.75 42.56 22.41
CA MET A 16 45.32 42.88 22.25
C MET A 16 45.09 44.36 21.92
N PHE A 17 44.12 44.68 21.04
CA PHE A 17 43.09 45.74 21.22
C PHE A 17 41.95 45.57 20.19
N LEU A 18 40.73 45.95 20.58
CA LEU A 18 39.40 45.70 19.98
C LEU A 18 39.03 46.57 18.75
N TYR A 19 38.35 45.94 17.75
CA TYR A 19 37.20 46.33 16.86
C TYR A 19 37.10 47.71 16.15
N PRO A 20 36.18 47.94 15.16
CA PRO A 20 35.47 47.06 14.18
C PRO A 20 35.45 47.64 12.71
N LEU A 21 35.16 46.81 11.69
CA LEU A 21 34.17 47.07 10.61
C LEU A 21 34.25 46.03 9.47
N LEU A 22 33.07 45.70 8.93
CA LEU A 22 32.73 44.91 7.73
C LEU A 22 32.58 43.39 7.93
N GLN A 23 31.36 43.02 8.35
CA GLN A 23 30.70 41.77 7.99
C GLN A 23 30.33 41.80 6.50
N THR A 24 30.67 40.75 5.76
CA THR A 24 29.77 40.11 4.78
C THR A 24 30.09 38.62 4.67
N LEU A 25 29.06 37.83 4.95
CA LEU A 25 28.84 36.40 4.80
C LEU A 25 29.63 35.69 3.67
N ASP A 26 30.44 34.69 4.04
CA ASP A 26 30.83 33.59 3.17
C ASP A 26 29.76 32.48 3.24
N HIS A 27 28.96 32.36 2.18
CA HIS A 27 28.25 31.14 1.84
C HIS A 27 28.96 30.53 0.62
N GLU A 28 29.59 29.37 0.79
CA GLU A 28 29.93 28.49 -0.33
C GLU A 28 28.63 28.05 -1.03
N PRO A 29 28.52 28.15 -2.36
CA PRO A 29 27.38 27.64 -3.09
C PRO A 29 27.48 26.11 -3.24
N PRO A 30 26.35 25.38 -3.26
CA PRO A 30 26.35 23.95 -3.52
C PRO A 30 26.68 23.68 -4.99
N LEU A 31 27.49 22.64 -5.21
CA LEU A 31 27.88 22.08 -6.50
C LEU A 31 26.64 21.72 -7.33
N ALA A 32 26.50 22.35 -8.49
CA ALA A 32 25.56 21.96 -9.53
C ALA A 32 26.11 20.75 -10.29
N ASP A 33 25.45 19.60 -10.16
CA ASP A 33 25.59 18.50 -11.12
C ASP A 33 24.77 18.85 -12.38
N GLU A 34 25.29 19.78 -13.19
CA GLU A 34 24.87 19.94 -14.59
C GLU A 34 25.77 19.08 -15.47
N TYR A 35 25.27 17.89 -15.84
CA TYR A 35 25.79 17.22 -17.03
C TYR A 35 25.27 17.99 -18.25
N GLU A 36 26.04 18.98 -18.71
CA GLU A 36 25.81 19.66 -19.98
C GLU A 36 25.78 18.61 -21.11
N ASN A 37 24.61 18.50 -21.75
CA ASN A 37 24.41 17.71 -22.95
C ASN A 37 25.13 18.43 -24.11
N PRO A 38 26.08 17.80 -24.83
CA PRO A 38 26.89 18.47 -25.85
C PRO A 38 26.13 18.90 -27.13
N ASN A 39 24.80 18.95 -27.08
CA ASN A 39 23.91 19.38 -28.15
C ASN A 39 23.05 20.61 -27.83
N ASP A 40 23.18 21.22 -26.64
CA ASP A 40 22.39 22.42 -26.30
C ASP A 40 23.01 23.66 -26.93
N ASN A 41 22.46 24.05 -28.08
CA ASN A 41 22.77 25.32 -28.73
C ASN A 41 21.85 26.42 -28.15
N PRO A 42 22.39 27.40 -27.40
CA PRO A 42 21.58 28.45 -26.78
C PRO A 42 20.83 29.34 -27.79
N ALA A 43 21.25 29.35 -29.07
CA ALA A 43 20.50 30.01 -30.14
C ALA A 43 19.27 29.20 -30.58
N GLN A 44 19.34 27.86 -30.54
CA GLN A 44 18.19 26.99 -30.79
C GLN A 44 17.18 27.07 -29.65
N ASP A 45 17.63 27.16 -28.40
CA ASP A 45 16.73 27.37 -27.25
C ASP A 45 16.02 28.71 -27.31
N LYS A 46 16.72 29.80 -27.66
CA LYS A 46 16.07 31.10 -27.91
C LYS A 46 15.06 31.05 -29.06
N TYR A 47 15.40 30.42 -30.19
CA TYR A 47 14.48 30.26 -31.31
C TYR A 47 13.29 29.37 -30.95
N ARG A 48 13.49 28.34 -30.12
CA ARG A 48 12.43 27.47 -29.60
C ARG A 48 11.53 28.18 -28.63
N ILE A 49 12.06 28.95 -27.67
CA ILE A 49 11.27 29.78 -26.76
C ILE A 49 10.41 30.77 -27.55
N LEU A 50 10.99 31.42 -28.58
CA LEU A 50 10.25 32.29 -29.50
C LEU A 50 9.18 31.54 -30.31
N ALA A 51 9.48 30.34 -30.81
CA ALA A 51 8.51 29.50 -31.52
C ALA A 51 7.40 28.99 -30.58
N HIS A 52 7.73 28.70 -29.33
CA HIS A 52 6.82 28.27 -28.27
C HIS A 52 5.87 29.43 -27.89
N ASP A 53 6.40 30.64 -27.73
CA ASP A 53 5.60 31.86 -27.53
C ASP A 53 4.69 32.19 -28.75
N LEU A 54 5.12 31.87 -29.97
CA LEU A 54 4.28 31.97 -31.18
C LEU A 54 3.13 30.94 -31.20
N ILE A 55 3.35 29.74 -30.63
CA ILE A 55 2.33 28.68 -30.51
C ILE A 55 1.32 29.01 -29.39
N ARG A 56 1.70 29.78 -28.37
CA ARG A 56 0.84 30.11 -27.21
C ARG A 56 -0.44 30.88 -27.53
N GLY A 57 -0.54 31.54 -28.70
CA GLY A 57 -1.70 32.42 -29.01
C GLY A 57 -2.71 31.91 -30.06
N LEU A 58 -2.36 30.97 -30.95
CA LEU A 58 -3.10 30.74 -32.21
C LEU A 58 -3.12 29.27 -32.68
N VAL A 59 -3.38 28.31 -31.78
CA VAL A 59 -3.58 26.91 -32.21
C VAL A 59 -5.05 26.67 -32.53
N ASP A 60 -5.33 26.32 -33.79
CA ASP A 60 -6.66 25.88 -34.23
C ASP A 60 -7.13 24.66 -33.40
N PRO A 61 -8.25 24.75 -32.65
CA PRO A 61 -8.81 23.61 -31.92
C PRO A 61 -9.16 22.41 -32.80
N GLY A 62 -9.35 22.63 -34.11
CA GLY A 62 -9.59 21.59 -35.11
C GLY A 62 -8.33 20.89 -35.63
N LEU A 63 -7.14 21.31 -35.22
CA LEU A 63 -5.88 20.77 -35.71
C LEU A 63 -5.71 19.29 -35.34
N LYS A 64 -5.53 18.43 -36.35
CA LYS A 64 -5.33 16.98 -36.16
C LYS A 64 -3.91 16.56 -36.55
N PRO A 65 -3.29 15.63 -35.81
CA PRO A 65 -1.97 15.12 -36.16
C PRO A 65 -2.03 14.26 -37.42
N ASP A 66 -1.00 14.39 -38.25
CA ASP A 66 -0.76 13.49 -39.38
C ASP A 66 -0.38 12.07 -38.90
N ARG A 67 -0.15 11.14 -39.83
CA ARG A 67 0.15 9.73 -39.51
C ARG A 67 1.44 9.56 -38.70
N VAL A 68 2.47 10.35 -38.98
CA VAL A 68 3.78 10.26 -38.32
C VAL A 68 3.67 10.85 -36.92
N GLN A 69 3.05 12.02 -36.80
CA GLN A 69 2.79 12.69 -35.52
C GLN A 69 1.91 11.84 -34.61
N ARG A 70 0.86 11.21 -35.14
CA ARG A 70 -0.01 10.30 -34.37
C ARG A 70 0.76 9.10 -33.85
N SER A 71 1.63 8.50 -34.67
CA SER A 71 2.47 7.38 -34.24
C SER A 71 3.46 7.79 -33.15
N ARG A 72 4.01 9.02 -33.24
CA ARG A 72 4.89 9.59 -32.19
C ARG A 72 4.12 9.87 -30.90
N LEU A 73 2.92 10.45 -30.98
CA LEU A 73 2.04 10.68 -29.83
C LEU A 73 1.67 9.37 -29.13
N GLU A 74 1.28 8.32 -29.88
CA GLU A 74 0.94 7.02 -29.27
C GLU A 74 2.13 6.41 -28.52
N ARG A 75 3.35 6.56 -29.06
CA ARG A 75 4.57 6.10 -28.39
C ARG A 75 4.84 6.87 -27.09
N ILE A 76 4.63 8.19 -27.09
CA ILE A 76 4.78 9.03 -25.89
C ILE A 76 3.74 8.64 -24.84
N ILE A 77 2.48 8.51 -25.24
CA ILE A 77 1.35 8.18 -24.37
C ILE A 77 1.53 6.79 -23.74
N SER A 78 2.04 5.82 -24.51
CA SER A 78 2.26 4.46 -24.04
C SER A 78 3.52 4.29 -23.18
N SER A 79 4.40 5.30 -23.12
CA SER A 79 5.63 5.23 -22.32
C SER A 79 5.34 5.34 -20.82
N PRO A 80 5.94 4.51 -19.96
CA PRO A 80 5.79 4.63 -18.50
C PRO A 80 6.56 5.83 -17.93
N SER A 81 7.54 6.40 -18.66
CA SER A 81 8.41 7.47 -18.15
C SER A 81 7.68 8.80 -17.90
N TYR A 82 7.93 9.43 -16.75
CA TYR A 82 7.50 10.81 -16.47
C TYR A 82 8.40 11.87 -17.13
N HIS A 83 9.57 11.47 -17.63
CA HIS A 83 10.50 12.37 -18.31
C HIS A 83 10.11 12.51 -19.77
N LEU A 84 9.69 13.71 -20.14
CA LEU A 84 9.37 14.09 -21.52
C LEU A 84 10.42 15.08 -22.00
N THR A 85 10.95 14.85 -23.20
CA THR A 85 11.81 15.83 -23.88
C THR A 85 11.00 17.07 -24.25
N THR A 86 11.67 18.22 -24.41
CA THR A 86 11.02 19.48 -24.80
C THR A 86 10.20 19.32 -26.08
N GLU A 87 10.73 18.59 -27.07
CA GLU A 87 10.01 18.31 -28.32
C GLU A 87 8.72 17.48 -28.12
N GLU A 88 8.74 16.55 -27.17
CA GLU A 88 7.57 15.74 -26.85
C GLU A 88 6.52 16.57 -26.13
N LYS A 89 6.95 17.45 -25.22
CA LYS A 89 6.06 18.43 -24.57
C LYS A 89 5.42 19.37 -25.61
N ASP A 90 6.22 19.94 -26.50
CA ASP A 90 5.75 20.81 -27.58
C ASP A 90 4.73 20.10 -28.48
N LEU A 91 4.98 18.82 -28.80
CA LEU A 91 4.09 18.02 -29.62
C LEU A 91 2.75 17.75 -28.91
N LEU A 92 2.79 17.37 -27.63
CA LEU A 92 1.59 17.16 -26.81
C LEU A 92 0.79 18.46 -26.67
N TRP A 93 1.47 19.57 -26.37
CA TRP A 93 0.86 20.88 -26.25
C TRP A 93 0.22 21.30 -27.58
N ARG A 94 0.93 21.20 -28.71
CA ARG A 94 0.41 21.54 -30.04
C ARG A 94 -0.88 20.81 -30.39
N PHE A 95 -1.02 19.54 -30.02
CA PHE A 95 -2.19 18.72 -30.35
C PHE A 95 -3.18 18.51 -29.20
N ARG A 96 -3.04 19.24 -28.09
CA ARG A 96 -3.81 19.07 -26.85
C ARG A 96 -5.33 18.94 -27.01
N PHE A 97 -5.95 19.75 -27.87
CA PHE A 97 -7.39 19.70 -28.13
C PHE A 97 -7.84 18.37 -28.77
N SER A 98 -6.98 17.74 -29.57
CA SER A 98 -7.25 16.44 -30.18
C SER A 98 -7.01 15.26 -29.24
N LEU A 99 -6.30 15.48 -28.12
CA LEU A 99 -5.98 14.45 -27.13
C LEU A 99 -7.08 14.25 -26.10
N VAL A 100 -8.06 15.17 -26.03
CA VAL A 100 -9.16 15.16 -25.04
C VAL A 100 -10.03 13.91 -25.10
N ASP A 101 -10.07 13.20 -26.23
CA ASP A 101 -10.80 11.94 -26.38
C ASP A 101 -9.97 10.69 -25.98
N GLU A 102 -8.68 10.84 -25.70
CA GLU A 102 -7.79 9.76 -25.27
C GLU A 102 -7.46 9.92 -23.78
N ARG A 103 -8.12 9.12 -22.95
CA ARG A 103 -7.93 9.12 -21.49
C ARG A 103 -6.48 8.89 -21.07
N ARG A 104 -5.72 8.05 -21.79
CA ARG A 104 -4.31 7.74 -21.46
C ARG A 104 -3.40 8.95 -21.66
N ALA A 105 -3.80 9.90 -22.52
CA ALA A 105 -3.02 11.08 -22.83
C ALA A 105 -3.00 12.10 -21.69
N LEU A 106 -3.99 12.08 -20.78
CA LEU A 106 -4.15 13.10 -19.75
C LEU A 106 -2.87 13.28 -18.91
N THR A 107 -2.30 12.18 -18.42
CA THR A 107 -1.09 12.24 -17.58
C THR A 107 0.09 12.85 -18.32
N LYS A 108 0.28 12.53 -19.61
CA LYS A 108 1.34 13.12 -20.44
C LYS A 108 1.08 14.58 -20.78
N PHE A 109 -0.17 14.93 -21.06
CA PHE A 109 -0.59 16.31 -21.28
C PHE A 109 -0.23 17.18 -20.07
N LEU A 110 -0.57 16.74 -18.85
CA LEU A 110 -0.28 17.50 -17.62
C LEU A 110 1.22 17.70 -17.36
N LEU A 111 2.07 16.76 -17.79
CA LEU A 111 3.54 16.90 -17.74
C LEU A 111 4.10 17.88 -18.78
N ALA A 112 3.33 18.16 -19.84
CA ALA A 112 3.71 19.08 -20.90
C ALA A 112 3.32 20.54 -20.59
N VAL A 113 2.38 20.77 -19.67
CA VAL A 113 1.94 22.11 -19.26
C VAL A 113 3.06 22.83 -18.50
N ASP A 114 3.31 24.08 -18.87
CA ASP A 114 4.13 24.98 -18.06
C ASP A 114 3.27 25.67 -17.00
N TRP A 115 3.28 25.12 -15.79
CA TRP A 115 2.49 25.61 -14.65
C TRP A 115 2.93 26.99 -14.13
N THR A 116 4.04 27.53 -14.63
CA THR A 116 4.47 28.90 -14.30
C THR A 116 3.79 29.96 -15.18
N VAL A 117 3.13 29.55 -16.26
CA VAL A 117 2.50 30.45 -17.23
C VAL A 117 0.99 30.43 -17.07
N GLU A 118 0.43 31.54 -16.59
CA GLU A 118 -1.00 31.67 -16.23
C GLU A 118 -1.96 31.31 -17.38
N SER A 119 -1.65 31.72 -18.61
CA SER A 119 -2.49 31.40 -19.78
C SER A 119 -2.53 29.90 -20.10
N GLU A 120 -1.44 29.17 -19.88
CA GLU A 120 -1.39 27.73 -20.04
C GLU A 120 -2.19 27.03 -18.93
N VAL A 121 -2.10 27.52 -17.69
CA VAL A 121 -2.84 27.00 -16.54
C VAL A 121 -4.35 27.14 -16.75
N VAL A 122 -4.81 28.31 -17.21
CA VAL A 122 -6.23 28.54 -17.54
C VAL A 122 -6.70 27.57 -18.61
N GLN A 123 -5.91 27.38 -19.67
CA GLN A 123 -6.25 26.46 -20.75
C GLN A 123 -6.22 24.99 -20.30
N ALA A 124 -5.29 24.60 -19.43
CA ALA A 124 -5.26 23.28 -18.83
C ALA A 124 -6.52 23.03 -17.99
N ALA A 125 -7.01 24.02 -17.24
CA ALA A 125 -8.25 23.92 -16.48
C ALA A 125 -9.47 23.68 -17.38
N GLU A 126 -9.60 24.44 -18.48
CA GLU A 126 -10.66 24.23 -19.47
C GLU A 126 -10.61 22.83 -20.10
N LEU A 127 -9.41 22.37 -20.46
CA LEU A 127 -9.23 21.05 -21.05
C LEU A 127 -9.50 19.93 -20.06
N LEU A 128 -9.12 20.06 -18.79
CA LEU A 128 -9.44 19.10 -17.74
C LEU A 128 -10.95 18.89 -17.60
N GLU A 129 -11.73 19.97 -17.62
CA GLU A 129 -13.20 19.89 -17.59
C GLU A 129 -13.79 19.19 -18.84
N GLN A 130 -13.12 19.31 -20.00
CA GLN A 130 -13.51 18.55 -21.18
C GLN A 130 -13.12 17.07 -21.08
N TRP A 131 -11.91 16.76 -20.59
CA TRP A 131 -11.45 15.38 -20.34
C TRP A 131 -12.41 14.66 -19.39
N LYS A 132 -12.84 15.35 -18.32
CA LYS A 132 -13.85 14.85 -17.36
C LYS A 132 -15.13 14.38 -18.04
N LYS A 133 -15.62 15.14 -19.02
CA LYS A 133 -16.89 14.88 -19.71
C LYS A 133 -16.76 13.85 -20.83
N ARG A 134 -15.65 13.87 -21.56
CA ARG A 134 -15.49 13.12 -22.83
C ARG A 134 -14.77 11.79 -22.64
N SER A 135 -13.71 11.77 -21.83
CA SER A 135 -12.93 10.56 -21.56
C SER A 135 -12.39 10.58 -20.12
N PRO A 136 -13.27 10.40 -19.11
CA PRO A 136 -12.87 10.41 -17.71
C PRO A 136 -11.82 9.34 -17.45
N ILE A 137 -10.84 9.67 -16.61
CA ILE A 137 -9.81 8.72 -16.21
C ILE A 137 -10.35 7.74 -15.16
N GLU A 138 -9.68 6.60 -15.04
CA GLU A 138 -10.00 5.64 -14.00
C GLU A 138 -9.36 6.05 -12.66
N VAL A 139 -9.85 5.49 -11.57
CA VAL A 139 -9.29 5.67 -10.22
C VAL A 139 -7.78 5.37 -10.18
N THR A 140 -7.36 4.39 -10.97
CA THR A 140 -5.96 3.96 -11.08
C THR A 140 -5.04 5.07 -11.59
N ASP A 141 -5.50 5.86 -12.56
CA ASP A 141 -4.77 7.00 -13.11
C ASP A 141 -4.87 8.22 -12.20
N ALA A 142 -5.98 8.40 -11.48
CA ALA A 142 -6.12 9.47 -10.49
C ALA A 142 -5.07 9.33 -9.37
N LEU A 143 -4.74 8.10 -8.95
CA LEU A 143 -3.67 7.85 -7.99
C LEU A 143 -2.29 8.35 -8.47
N LYS A 144 -2.00 8.29 -9.78
CA LYS A 144 -0.74 8.85 -10.34
C LYS A 144 -0.66 10.35 -10.14
N LEU A 145 -1.79 11.03 -10.30
CA LEU A 145 -1.90 12.49 -10.14
C LEU A 145 -1.76 12.95 -8.69
N LEU A 146 -1.79 12.04 -7.71
CA LEU A 146 -1.48 12.33 -6.31
C LEU A 146 0.00 12.10 -5.96
N GLY A 147 0.83 11.69 -6.93
CA GLY A 147 2.24 11.40 -6.73
C GLY A 147 3.13 12.63 -6.55
N ARG A 148 4.43 12.36 -6.36
CA ARG A 148 5.47 13.36 -6.08
C ARG A 148 5.75 14.35 -7.21
N ASN A 149 5.37 14.06 -8.46
CA ASN A 149 5.73 14.90 -9.59
C ASN A 149 5.16 16.32 -9.42
N VAL A 150 6.00 17.35 -9.54
CA VAL A 150 5.63 18.76 -9.32
C VAL A 150 4.49 19.21 -10.23
N ALA A 151 4.44 18.71 -11.48
CA ALA A 151 3.35 19.02 -12.41
C ALA A 151 1.96 18.56 -11.90
N PHE A 152 1.92 17.65 -10.92
CA PHE A 152 0.67 17.16 -10.34
C PHE A 152 0.39 17.72 -8.94
N GLN A 153 1.27 18.56 -8.39
CA GLN A 153 1.07 19.12 -7.05
C GLN A 153 0.13 20.33 -7.03
N THR A 154 -0.25 20.85 -8.20
CA THR A 154 -1.15 22.00 -8.31
C THR A 154 -2.55 21.66 -7.80
N GLY A 155 -3.18 22.62 -7.11
CA GLY A 155 -4.53 22.45 -6.57
C GLY A 155 -5.58 22.04 -7.61
N LEU A 156 -5.41 22.46 -8.88
CA LEU A 156 -6.26 22.09 -10.00
C LEU A 156 -6.19 20.58 -10.30
N VAL A 157 -4.98 20.04 -10.46
CA VAL A 157 -4.77 18.62 -10.76
C VAL A 157 -5.19 17.74 -9.58
N ARG A 158 -4.87 18.16 -8.35
CA ARG A 158 -5.28 17.47 -7.12
C ARG A 158 -6.79 17.42 -6.97
N SER A 159 -7.49 18.52 -7.22
CA SER A 159 -8.96 18.57 -7.16
C SER A 159 -9.59 17.61 -8.17
N TYR A 160 -9.08 17.57 -9.40
CA TYR A 160 -9.54 16.63 -10.43
C TYR A 160 -9.32 15.17 -10.04
N ALA A 161 -8.16 14.85 -9.47
CA ALA A 161 -7.83 13.50 -8.99
C ALA A 161 -8.74 13.07 -7.83
N ILE A 162 -8.97 13.96 -6.85
CA ILE A 162 -9.84 13.72 -5.70
C ILE A 162 -11.29 13.55 -6.12
N GLU A 163 -11.78 14.35 -7.06
CA GLU A 163 -13.13 14.19 -7.60
C GLU A 163 -13.28 12.83 -8.29
N THR A 164 -12.27 12.38 -9.04
CA THR A 164 -12.27 11.03 -9.62
C THR A 164 -12.31 9.95 -8.52
N LEU A 165 -11.50 10.10 -7.47
CA LEU A 165 -11.46 9.19 -6.31
C LEU A 165 -12.76 9.19 -5.51
N SER A 166 -13.52 10.28 -5.51
CA SER A 166 -14.79 10.38 -4.80
C SER A 166 -15.84 9.38 -5.31
N ASN A 167 -15.71 8.96 -6.58
CA ASN A 167 -16.57 7.96 -7.19
C ASN A 167 -16.21 6.51 -6.79
N ALA A 168 -15.03 6.28 -6.20
CA ALA A 168 -14.61 4.94 -5.79
C ALA A 168 -15.38 4.49 -4.53
N PRO A 169 -15.86 3.23 -4.46
CA PRO A 169 -16.50 2.72 -3.26
C PRO A 169 -15.51 2.62 -2.09
N ASP A 170 -16.00 2.73 -0.85
CA ASP A 170 -15.15 2.70 0.36
C ASP A 170 -14.28 1.45 0.46
N GLU A 171 -14.80 0.28 0.05
CA GLU A 171 -14.03 -0.96 0.04
C GLU A 171 -12.83 -0.91 -0.90
N GLU A 172 -12.93 -0.17 -2.01
CA GLU A 172 -11.83 0.04 -2.94
C GLU A 172 -10.88 1.11 -2.41
N LEU A 173 -11.42 2.22 -1.89
CA LEU A 173 -10.63 3.27 -1.25
C LEU A 173 -9.76 2.73 -0.11
N ARG A 174 -10.28 1.77 0.68
CA ARG A 174 -9.53 1.09 1.75
C ARG A 174 -8.24 0.44 1.25
N LEU A 175 -8.21 -0.09 0.02
CA LEU A 175 -7.01 -0.72 -0.55
C LEU A 175 -5.93 0.30 -0.93
N TYR A 176 -6.31 1.55 -1.19
CA TYR A 176 -5.40 2.63 -1.58
C TYR A 176 -5.08 3.56 -0.41
N LEU A 177 -5.78 3.42 0.72
CA LEU A 177 -5.74 4.36 1.84
C LEU A 177 -4.32 4.55 2.40
N LEU A 178 -3.51 3.49 2.47
CA LEU A 178 -2.13 3.61 2.92
C LEU A 178 -1.33 4.52 1.99
N GLN A 179 -1.49 4.34 0.68
CA GLN A 179 -0.83 5.15 -0.35
C GLN A 179 -1.36 6.59 -0.38
N LEU A 180 -2.65 6.79 -0.12
CA LEU A 180 -3.25 8.13 -0.02
C LEU A 180 -2.74 8.88 1.20
N VAL A 181 -2.49 8.19 2.33
CA VAL A 181 -1.81 8.79 3.49
C VAL A 181 -0.40 9.21 3.12
N GLN A 182 0.35 8.39 2.37
CA GLN A 182 1.67 8.80 1.86
C GLN A 182 1.60 10.00 0.92
N ALA A 183 0.56 10.09 0.08
CA ALA A 183 0.37 11.19 -0.86
C ALA A 183 0.16 12.56 -0.18
N LEU A 184 -0.23 12.58 1.11
CA LEU A 184 -0.32 13.81 1.91
C LEU A 184 1.01 14.56 1.99
N LYS A 185 2.16 13.85 1.89
CA LYS A 185 3.50 14.44 1.84
C LYS A 185 3.70 15.44 0.70
N TYR A 186 2.90 15.32 -0.35
CA TYR A 186 3.03 16.11 -1.58
C TYR A 186 1.95 17.19 -1.73
N GLU A 187 1.11 17.39 -0.72
CA GLU A 187 0.11 18.47 -0.74
C GLU A 187 0.77 19.84 -0.50
N GLU A 188 0.18 20.93 -0.98
CA GLU A 188 0.65 22.27 -0.67
C GLU A 188 0.44 22.61 0.82
N ASP A 189 1.37 23.36 1.43
CA ASP A 189 1.21 23.86 2.79
C ASP A 189 0.15 24.97 2.80
N VAL A 190 -0.89 24.81 3.62
CA VAL A 190 -2.03 25.74 3.65
C VAL A 190 -1.69 27.06 4.39
N SER A 191 -0.48 27.16 4.93
CA SER A 191 0.03 28.30 5.69
C SER A 191 0.62 29.45 4.83
N GLY A 192 0.62 29.33 3.49
CA GLY A 192 1.31 30.28 2.58
C GLY A 192 0.45 31.29 1.80
N GLY A 193 -0.83 31.46 2.10
CA GLY A 193 -1.76 32.30 1.32
C GLY A 193 -1.90 33.76 1.78
N VAL A 194 -0.80 34.50 1.94
CA VAL A 194 -0.81 35.98 1.89
C VAL A 194 0.33 36.42 0.97
N SER A 195 0.15 36.26 -0.33
CA SER A 195 0.81 37.05 -1.35
C SER A 195 -0.22 37.39 -2.42
N GLY A 196 -0.29 38.68 -2.75
CA GLY A 196 -1.47 39.31 -3.35
C GLY A 196 -1.73 38.98 -4.81
N GLY A 197 -3.02 39.08 -5.15
CA GLY A 197 -3.54 39.11 -6.52
C GLY A 197 -5.04 39.37 -6.45
N GLY A 198 -5.41 40.65 -6.35
CA GLY A 198 -6.80 41.06 -6.43
C GLY A 198 -7.36 40.76 -7.83
N GLY A 199 -8.55 40.15 -7.88
CA GLY A 199 -9.25 39.84 -9.11
C GLY A 199 -10.64 39.30 -8.80
N ASP A 200 -11.59 40.22 -8.60
CA ASP A 200 -13.02 39.94 -8.54
C ASP A 200 -13.47 39.19 -9.80
N ILE A 201 -14.10 38.02 -9.63
CA ILE A 201 -15.12 37.54 -10.58
C ILE A 201 -16.35 37.07 -9.80
N ALA A 202 -17.48 37.59 -10.27
CA ALA A 202 -18.79 37.70 -9.68
C ALA A 202 -19.58 36.38 -9.48
N THR A 203 -20.11 36.25 -8.26
CA THR A 203 -21.49 35.94 -7.84
C THR A 203 -22.45 35.09 -8.71
N ALA A 204 -23.09 34.12 -8.03
CA ALA A 204 -24.50 33.76 -8.19
C ALA A 204 -25.14 33.51 -6.78
N PRO A 205 -26.46 33.75 -6.58
CA PRO A 205 -26.99 34.31 -5.34
C PRO A 205 -27.49 33.28 -4.31
N PRO A 206 -27.61 33.65 -3.01
CA PRO A 206 -28.23 32.82 -1.98
C PRO A 206 -29.73 33.10 -1.84
N LEU A 207 -30.52 32.06 -1.59
CA LEU A 207 -31.94 32.17 -1.23
C LEU A 207 -32.17 31.93 0.27
N SER A 208 -32.83 32.94 0.84
CA SER A 208 -33.64 33.00 2.07
C SER A 208 -32.97 32.95 3.45
N GLN A 209 -33.22 34.06 4.15
CA GLN A 209 -32.87 34.45 5.51
C GLN A 209 -33.68 33.69 6.56
N ALA A 210 -33.03 33.40 7.70
CA ALA A 210 -33.67 33.44 9.01
C ALA A 210 -32.65 34.01 10.01
N GLU A 211 -32.93 35.22 10.49
CA GLU A 211 -32.13 35.91 11.49
C GLU A 211 -32.25 35.23 12.85
N GLY A 212 -31.10 34.91 13.45
CA GLY A 212 -30.98 34.47 14.84
C GLY A 212 -29.65 34.94 15.40
N ARG A 213 -29.68 36.04 16.16
CA ARG A 213 -28.54 36.56 16.92
C ARG A 213 -28.05 35.50 17.92
N GLY A 214 -26.80 35.06 17.78
CA GLY A 214 -26.12 34.18 18.73
C GLY A 214 -24.60 34.27 18.54
N GLY A 215 -23.86 34.44 19.64
CA GLY A 215 -22.47 34.88 19.66
C GLY A 215 -21.48 34.05 18.82
N SER A 216 -20.53 34.76 18.20
CA SER A 216 -19.42 34.20 17.44
C SER A 216 -18.48 33.44 18.38
N THR A 217 -18.62 32.12 18.42
CA THR A 217 -17.52 31.21 18.73
C THR A 217 -16.63 31.16 17.50
N LYS A 218 -15.38 31.62 17.63
CA LYS A 218 -14.36 31.44 16.59
C LYS A 218 -14.12 29.94 16.42
N SER A 219 -14.72 29.36 15.40
CA SER A 219 -14.43 28.01 14.94
C SER A 219 -13.05 28.01 14.30
N THR A 220 -12.05 27.53 15.02
CA THR A 220 -10.66 27.39 14.56
C THR A 220 -10.55 26.16 13.66
N THR A 221 -11.30 26.10 12.55
CA THR A 221 -11.13 25.01 11.58
C THR A 221 -9.74 25.15 10.97
N ALA A 222 -8.82 24.27 11.36
CA ALA A 222 -7.53 24.13 10.70
C ALA A 222 -7.78 23.97 9.20
N ARG A 223 -7.20 24.85 8.38
CA ARG A 223 -7.35 24.76 6.92
C ARG A 223 -6.48 23.60 6.45
N VAL A 224 -7.04 22.41 6.38
CA VAL A 224 -6.34 21.23 5.84
C VAL A 224 -6.40 21.21 4.31
N SER A 225 -5.47 20.48 3.71
CA SER A 225 -5.41 20.31 2.25
C SER A 225 -6.64 19.59 1.68
N SER A 226 -6.84 19.68 0.36
CA SER A 226 -7.99 19.04 -0.32
C SER A 226 -8.04 17.52 -0.12
N LEU A 227 -6.90 16.83 -0.23
CA LEU A 227 -6.81 15.39 0.00
C LEU A 227 -7.10 15.05 1.47
N SER A 228 -6.57 15.85 2.39
CA SER A 228 -6.80 15.69 3.83
C SER A 228 -8.29 15.80 4.17
N ALA A 229 -8.96 16.84 3.67
CA ALA A 229 -10.39 17.05 3.86
C ALA A 229 -11.21 15.88 3.31
N PHE A 230 -10.86 15.39 2.11
CA PHE A 230 -11.52 14.24 1.50
C PHE A 230 -11.39 12.96 2.35
N LEU A 231 -10.17 12.63 2.80
CA LEU A 231 -9.94 11.44 3.62
C LEU A 231 -10.67 11.51 4.96
N ILE A 232 -10.63 12.68 5.62
CA ILE A 232 -11.31 12.91 6.90
C ILE A 232 -12.83 12.82 6.73
N ASP A 233 -13.39 13.38 5.65
CA ASP A 233 -14.82 13.31 5.37
C ASP A 233 -15.27 11.86 5.14
N ARG A 234 -14.59 11.11 4.27
CA ARG A 234 -14.89 9.69 4.01
C ARG A 234 -14.79 8.84 5.28
N ALA A 235 -13.75 9.05 6.09
CA ALA A 235 -13.59 8.37 7.36
C ALA A 235 -14.71 8.69 8.37
N SER A 236 -15.22 9.93 8.39
CA SER A 236 -16.32 10.31 9.29
C SER A 236 -17.65 9.61 8.98
N HIS A 237 -17.76 8.94 7.84
CA HIS A 237 -18.93 8.17 7.42
C HIS A 237 -18.71 6.65 7.43
N ASN A 238 -17.48 6.17 7.69
CA ASN A 238 -17.15 4.75 7.65
C ASN A 238 -16.13 4.37 8.74
N ILE A 239 -16.56 3.54 9.70
CA ILE A 239 -15.75 3.11 10.85
C ILE A 239 -14.48 2.38 10.43
N GLU A 240 -14.51 1.56 9.38
CA GLU A 240 -13.32 0.84 8.92
C GLU A 240 -12.30 1.80 8.32
N LEU A 241 -12.74 2.75 7.49
CA LEU A 241 -11.85 3.79 6.95
C LEU A 241 -11.27 4.66 8.08
N ALA A 242 -12.09 5.06 9.05
CA ALA A 242 -11.63 5.81 10.22
C ALA A 242 -10.58 5.03 11.03
N ASN A 243 -10.81 3.73 11.25
CA ASN A 243 -9.86 2.86 11.94
C ASN A 243 -8.50 2.83 11.24
N TYR A 244 -8.47 2.53 9.94
CA TYR A 244 -7.20 2.44 9.22
C TYR A 244 -6.52 3.81 9.10
N LEU A 245 -7.28 4.88 8.81
CA LEU A 245 -6.73 6.24 8.73
C LEU A 245 -6.12 6.68 10.07
N PHE A 246 -6.78 6.38 11.19
CA PHE A 246 -6.26 6.64 12.53
C PHE A 246 -4.88 5.98 12.71
N TRP A 247 -4.79 4.66 12.49
CA TRP A 247 -3.53 3.93 12.71
C TRP A 247 -2.42 4.33 11.74
N TYR A 248 -2.75 4.66 10.49
CA TYR A 248 -1.76 5.12 9.51
C TYR A 248 -1.22 6.50 9.88
N LEU A 249 -2.09 7.45 10.26
CA LEU A 249 -1.64 8.76 10.75
C LEU A 249 -0.82 8.61 12.03
N ARG A 250 -1.19 7.71 12.95
CA ARG A 250 -0.44 7.46 14.18
C ARG A 250 0.99 7.00 13.91
N VAL A 251 1.19 6.12 12.93
CA VAL A 251 2.53 5.68 12.49
C VAL A 251 3.30 6.85 11.87
N GLU A 252 2.65 7.62 10.99
CA GLU A 252 3.30 8.73 10.30
C GLU A 252 3.64 9.94 11.21
N LEU A 253 3.02 10.06 12.39
CA LEU A 253 3.42 11.04 13.40
C LEU A 253 4.85 10.81 13.94
N GLU A 254 5.42 9.62 13.77
CA GLU A 254 6.83 9.33 14.11
C GLU A 254 7.81 9.78 13.02
N ASN A 255 7.30 10.21 11.85
CA ASN A 255 8.10 10.70 10.74
C ASN A 255 8.58 12.13 10.99
N ARG A 256 9.84 12.28 11.41
CA ARG A 256 10.45 13.58 11.76
C ARG A 256 10.43 14.63 10.64
N ILE A 257 10.41 14.22 9.38
CA ILE A 257 10.44 15.14 8.23
C ILE A 257 9.07 15.78 8.02
N TYR A 258 8.01 14.97 8.12
CA TYR A 258 6.64 15.38 7.80
C TYR A 258 5.73 15.49 9.03
N GLU A 259 6.29 15.40 10.24
CA GLU A 259 5.54 15.37 11.50
C GLU A 259 4.56 16.54 11.61
N SER A 260 5.00 17.77 11.34
CA SER A 260 4.16 18.97 11.45
C SER A 260 2.89 18.86 10.59
N ARG A 261 3.05 18.36 9.37
CA ARG A 261 1.95 18.19 8.41
C ARG A 261 0.99 17.10 8.86
N TYR A 262 1.50 15.93 9.22
CA TYR A 262 0.65 14.85 9.72
C TYR A 262 -0.05 15.21 11.03
N ARG A 263 0.59 16.02 11.88
CA ARG A 263 0.00 16.55 13.11
C ARG A 263 -1.19 17.46 12.82
N GLU A 264 -1.08 18.35 11.83
CA GLU A 264 -2.20 19.19 11.40
C GLU A 264 -3.39 18.35 10.92
N VAL A 265 -3.13 17.36 10.04
CA VAL A 265 -4.17 16.43 9.55
C VAL A 265 -4.79 15.65 10.69
N PHE A 266 -3.98 15.16 11.63
CA PHE A 266 -4.45 14.38 12.78
C PHE A 266 -5.34 15.22 13.72
N LEU A 267 -5.03 16.50 13.94
CA LEU A 267 -5.86 17.40 14.74
C LEU A 267 -7.21 17.67 14.08
N ALA A 268 -7.24 17.91 12.77
CA ALA A 268 -8.49 18.09 12.03
C ALA A 268 -9.33 16.80 12.00
N PHE A 269 -8.67 15.65 11.89
CA PHE A 269 -9.30 14.33 11.99
C PHE A 269 -9.93 14.12 13.38
N GLN A 270 -9.19 14.45 14.44
CA GLN A 270 -9.70 14.41 15.82
C GLN A 270 -10.93 15.29 16.01
N GLU A 271 -10.89 16.54 15.53
CA GLU A 271 -12.01 17.48 15.62
C GLU A 271 -13.26 16.92 14.92
N ARG A 272 -13.12 16.44 13.68
CA ARG A 272 -14.24 15.86 12.91
C ARG A 272 -14.83 14.63 13.58
N LEU A 273 -14.00 13.72 14.06
CA LEU A 273 -14.46 12.47 14.69
C LEU A 273 -15.05 12.68 16.08
N SER A 274 -14.63 13.74 16.79
CA SER A 274 -15.24 14.12 18.07
C SER A 274 -16.68 14.58 17.88
N ALA A 275 -17.01 15.18 16.73
CA ALA A 275 -18.36 15.55 16.34
C ALA A 275 -19.19 14.40 15.73
N THR A 276 -18.56 13.27 15.40
CA THR A 276 -19.22 12.11 14.76
C THR A 276 -19.67 11.13 15.84
N LEU A 277 -20.98 10.84 15.92
CA LEU A 277 -21.52 9.95 16.95
C LEU A 277 -21.64 8.50 16.45
N VAL A 278 -21.39 7.54 17.34
CA VAL A 278 -21.47 6.11 17.09
C VAL A 278 -22.35 5.46 18.15
N SER A 279 -23.17 4.50 17.72
CA SER A 279 -23.99 3.68 18.59
C SER A 279 -24.03 2.25 18.05
N ASP A 280 -23.85 1.27 18.94
CA ASP A 280 -23.86 -0.16 18.60
C ASP A 280 -23.00 -0.56 17.39
N GLY A 281 -21.82 0.06 17.28
CA GLY A 281 -20.88 -0.24 16.20
C GLY A 281 -21.31 0.29 14.83
N SER A 282 -22.18 1.29 14.79
CA SER A 282 -22.60 2.00 13.58
C SER A 282 -22.60 3.51 13.82
N ILE A 283 -22.21 4.29 12.80
CA ILE A 283 -22.27 5.76 12.86
C ILE A 283 -23.74 6.20 12.87
N LEU A 284 -24.07 7.10 13.78
CA LEU A 284 -25.39 7.72 13.88
C LEU A 284 -25.48 8.88 12.88
N LEU A 285 -26.36 8.73 11.89
CA LEU A 285 -26.64 9.79 10.94
C LEU A 285 -27.45 10.92 11.60
N PRO A 286 -27.26 12.18 11.16
CA PRO A 286 -28.05 13.31 11.64
C PRO A 286 -29.56 13.03 11.53
N GLY A 287 -30.31 13.35 12.59
CA GLY A 287 -31.77 13.18 12.63
C GLY A 287 -32.25 11.76 12.96
N ARG A 288 -31.36 10.79 13.20
CA ARG A 288 -31.72 9.44 13.65
C ARG A 288 -31.52 9.30 15.16
N SER A 289 -32.58 8.96 15.89
CA SER A 289 -32.47 8.67 17.32
C SER A 289 -31.78 7.32 17.54
N PRO A 290 -30.85 7.22 18.52
CA PRO A 290 -30.30 5.94 18.94
C PRO A 290 -31.41 5.08 19.58
N PRO A 291 -31.26 3.74 19.59
CA PRO A 291 -32.14 2.89 20.37
C PRO A 291 -32.08 3.26 21.87
N PRO A 292 -33.17 3.07 22.64
CA PRO A 292 -33.29 3.59 24.01
C PRO A 292 -32.25 3.09 25.02
N GLU A 293 -31.59 1.96 24.73
CA GLU A 293 -30.62 1.30 25.61
C GLU A 293 -29.19 1.37 25.07
N SER A 294 -28.97 1.98 23.90
CA SER A 294 -27.69 1.95 23.23
C SER A 294 -26.75 3.02 23.80
N THR A 295 -25.53 2.62 24.12
CA THR A 295 -24.47 3.58 24.46
C THR A 295 -24.11 4.41 23.23
N VAL A 296 -24.11 5.73 23.38
CA VAL A 296 -23.65 6.67 22.34
C VAL A 296 -22.32 7.28 22.80
N ILE A 297 -21.31 7.18 21.95
CA ILE A 297 -20.00 7.81 22.13
C ILE A 297 -19.59 8.50 20.84
N SER A 298 -18.60 9.40 20.90
CA SER A 298 -18.01 9.89 19.66
C SER A 298 -17.17 8.80 18.98
N LEU A 299 -17.00 8.88 17.66
CA LEU A 299 -16.10 8.01 16.91
C LEU A 299 -14.65 8.19 17.39
N TRP A 300 -14.28 9.41 17.79
CA TRP A 300 -12.99 9.67 18.42
C TRP A 300 -12.81 8.91 19.74
N ASP A 301 -13.81 8.90 20.63
CA ASP A 301 -13.75 8.16 21.89
C ASP A 301 -13.65 6.65 21.66
N LEU A 302 -14.34 6.13 20.64
CA LEU A 302 -14.23 4.72 20.26
C LEU A 302 -12.80 4.35 19.88
N LEU A 303 -12.17 5.13 18.99
CA LEU A 303 -10.80 4.89 18.55
C LEU A 303 -9.78 5.13 19.67
N SER A 304 -10.01 6.12 20.53
CA SER A 304 -9.16 6.38 21.70
C SER A 304 -9.20 5.22 22.70
N ARG A 305 -10.38 4.62 22.92
CA ARG A 305 -10.54 3.42 23.75
C ARG A 305 -9.88 2.20 23.11
N GLN A 306 -10.05 2.03 21.79
CA GLN A 306 -9.36 0.98 21.02
C GLN A 306 -7.84 1.10 21.19
N GLU A 307 -7.30 2.31 21.03
CA GLU A 307 -5.88 2.58 21.18
C GLU A 307 -5.38 2.26 22.59
N GLY A 308 -6.09 2.73 23.62
CA GLY A 308 -5.73 2.47 25.02
C GLY A 308 -5.69 0.97 25.35
N PHE A 309 -6.69 0.22 24.85
CA PHE A 309 -6.76 -1.23 25.02
C PHE A 309 -5.59 -1.95 24.34
N VAL A 310 -5.39 -1.72 23.04
CA VAL A 310 -4.36 -2.46 22.29
C VAL A 310 -2.95 -2.03 22.67
N SER A 311 -2.72 -0.74 22.92
CA SER A 311 -1.42 -0.25 23.42
C SER A 311 -1.10 -0.80 24.80
N GLY A 312 -2.12 -1.04 25.64
CA GLY A 312 -1.98 -1.72 26.92
C GLY A 312 -1.51 -3.16 26.77
N VAL A 313 -2.15 -3.93 25.88
CA VAL A 313 -1.75 -5.33 25.57
C VAL A 313 -0.32 -5.38 25.02
N LEU A 314 0.03 -4.49 24.09
CA LEU A 314 1.38 -4.36 23.54
C LEU A 314 2.43 -4.04 24.61
N ARG A 315 2.10 -3.14 25.55
CA ARG A 315 2.99 -2.77 26.66
C ARG A 315 3.28 -3.97 27.56
N CYS A 316 2.28 -4.81 27.86
CA CYS A 316 2.51 -6.04 28.63
C CYS A 316 3.52 -6.97 27.95
N GLN A 317 3.51 -7.06 26.60
CA GLN A 317 4.53 -7.81 25.87
C GLN A 317 5.91 -7.18 26.05
N VAL A 318 6.05 -5.86 25.85
CA VAL A 318 7.31 -5.14 26.02
C VAL A 318 7.90 -5.33 27.42
N GLU A 319 7.09 -5.18 28.46
CA GLU A 319 7.50 -5.40 29.84
C GLU A 319 7.99 -6.83 30.06
N SER A 320 7.30 -7.81 29.48
CA SER A 320 7.67 -9.23 29.55
C SER A 320 8.98 -9.53 28.82
N LEU A 321 9.34 -8.76 27.78
CA LEU A 321 10.64 -8.89 27.12
C LEU A 321 11.80 -8.48 28.02
N ASN A 322 11.57 -7.56 28.97
CA ASN A 322 12.58 -7.07 29.91
C ASN A 322 12.77 -7.98 31.15
N VAL A 323 11.91 -8.99 31.33
CA VAL A 323 12.00 -9.94 32.43
C VAL A 323 13.22 -10.86 32.25
N ARG A 324 13.98 -11.04 33.34
CA ARG A 324 15.09 -12.01 33.37
C ARG A 324 14.56 -13.43 33.23
N GLY A 325 15.15 -14.19 32.31
CA GLY A 325 14.83 -15.60 32.12
C GLY A 325 14.64 -15.97 30.65
N LYS A 326 14.40 -17.26 30.43
CA LYS A 326 14.13 -17.81 29.10
C LYS A 326 12.66 -17.58 28.73
N LYS A 327 12.33 -17.97 27.50
CA LYS A 327 11.00 -17.91 26.88
C LYS A 327 9.83 -18.19 27.84
N ASP A 328 9.86 -19.28 28.62
CA ASP A 328 8.73 -19.67 29.47
C ASP A 328 8.53 -18.73 30.68
N ALA A 329 9.60 -18.10 31.19
CA ALA A 329 9.48 -17.11 32.25
C ALA A 329 8.83 -15.82 31.73
N LYS A 330 9.24 -15.39 30.54
CA LYS A 330 8.65 -14.22 29.84
C LYS A 330 7.18 -14.49 29.46
N GLU A 331 6.87 -15.68 28.98
CA GLU A 331 5.50 -16.10 28.65
C GLU A 331 4.61 -16.10 29.89
N ARG A 332 5.10 -16.62 31.02
CA ARG A 332 4.34 -16.58 32.29
C ARG A 332 4.07 -15.14 32.74
N HIS A 333 5.10 -14.29 32.73
CA HIS A 333 4.95 -12.89 33.07
C HIS A 333 3.95 -12.18 32.15
N LEU A 334 3.93 -12.47 30.85
CA LEU A 334 2.95 -11.91 29.93
C LEU A 334 1.52 -12.24 30.35
N ARG A 335 1.24 -13.50 30.73
CA ARG A 335 -0.08 -13.91 31.20
C ARG A 335 -0.49 -13.16 32.48
N GLU A 336 0.45 -13.03 33.42
CA GLU A 336 0.26 -12.32 34.68
C GLU A 336 0.02 -10.82 34.46
N ALA A 337 0.81 -10.17 33.59
CA ALA A 337 0.68 -8.76 33.25
C ALA A 337 -0.65 -8.46 32.55
N LEU A 338 -1.09 -9.32 31.63
CA LEU A 338 -2.40 -9.16 30.97
C LEU A 338 -3.56 -9.28 31.96
N ALA A 339 -3.48 -10.22 32.91
CA ALA A 339 -4.50 -10.38 33.94
C ALA A 339 -4.51 -9.20 34.93
N ALA A 340 -3.34 -8.78 35.41
CA ALA A 340 -3.19 -7.66 36.34
C ALA A 340 -3.62 -6.32 35.72
N GLY A 341 -3.43 -6.15 34.41
CA GLY A 341 -3.88 -4.97 33.66
C GLY A 341 -5.38 -4.92 33.38
N GLY A 342 -6.15 -5.95 33.74
CA GLY A 342 -7.61 -5.96 33.55
C GLY A 342 -8.05 -6.12 32.09
N PHE A 343 -7.20 -6.65 31.21
CA PHE A 343 -7.51 -6.79 29.78
C PHE A 343 -8.44 -7.96 29.45
N HIS A 344 -8.80 -8.79 30.43
CA HIS A 344 -9.63 -9.99 30.24
C HIS A 344 -11.09 -9.68 29.90
N ASP A 345 -11.61 -8.56 30.41
CA ASP A 345 -12.96 -8.07 30.16
C ASP A 345 -12.94 -6.55 30.23
N ILE A 346 -13.13 -5.90 29.08
CA ILE A 346 -13.18 -4.44 28.99
C ILE A 346 -14.64 -3.97 29.03
N PRO A 347 -14.94 -2.82 29.67
CA PRO A 347 -16.32 -2.38 29.87
C PRO A 347 -17.09 -2.08 28.57
N TYR A 348 -16.38 -1.85 27.47
CA TYR A 348 -16.95 -1.53 26.17
C TYR A 348 -16.20 -2.29 25.08
N ALA A 349 -16.92 -3.01 24.24
CA ALA A 349 -16.32 -3.65 23.08
C ALA A 349 -15.75 -2.60 22.12
N VAL A 350 -14.61 -2.92 21.52
CA VAL A 350 -13.92 -2.07 20.52
C VAL A 350 -13.66 -2.89 19.25
N PRO A 351 -13.63 -2.27 18.06
CA PRO A 351 -13.17 -2.95 16.86
C PRO A 351 -11.69 -3.37 17.03
N LEU A 352 -11.27 -4.48 16.45
CA LEU A 352 -9.86 -4.86 16.44
C LEU A 352 -9.11 -4.02 15.38
N PRO A 353 -7.97 -3.36 15.70
CA PRO A 353 -7.29 -2.47 14.75
C PRO A 353 -6.96 -3.09 13.40
N SER A 354 -6.42 -4.31 13.38
CA SER A 354 -6.04 -4.99 12.13
C SER A 354 -7.25 -5.51 11.34
N ALA A 355 -8.38 -5.73 12.00
CA ALA A 355 -9.61 -6.27 11.42
C ALA A 355 -10.86 -5.59 12.04
N PRO A 356 -11.19 -4.35 11.63
CA PRO A 356 -12.20 -3.51 12.29
C PRO A 356 -13.64 -4.05 12.22
N HIS A 357 -13.90 -5.04 11.37
CA HIS A 357 -15.16 -5.78 11.32
C HIS A 357 -15.33 -6.76 12.50
N ILE A 358 -14.25 -7.10 13.22
CA ILE A 358 -14.26 -7.96 14.40
C ILE A 358 -14.23 -7.08 15.64
N TRP A 359 -15.29 -7.17 16.44
CA TRP A 359 -15.40 -6.46 17.71
C TRP A 359 -14.94 -7.36 18.84
N VAL A 360 -14.18 -6.81 19.78
CA VAL A 360 -13.55 -7.56 20.88
C VAL A 360 -13.89 -6.91 22.22
N LYS A 361 -14.07 -7.75 23.24
CA LYS A 361 -14.39 -7.34 24.62
C LYS A 361 -13.33 -7.71 25.64
N GLY A 362 -12.15 -8.14 25.19
CA GLY A 362 -11.03 -8.49 26.06
C GLY A 362 -10.09 -9.49 25.41
N VAL A 363 -9.17 -10.03 26.19
CA VAL A 363 -8.25 -11.11 25.80
C VAL A 363 -8.35 -12.30 26.75
N ASP A 364 -8.21 -13.51 26.24
CA ASP A 364 -7.92 -14.66 27.09
C ASP A 364 -6.45 -14.60 27.51
N CYS A 365 -6.19 -14.05 28.69
CA CYS A 365 -4.85 -13.91 29.26
C CYS A 365 -4.10 -15.24 29.35
N SER A 366 -4.82 -16.35 29.56
CA SER A 366 -4.21 -17.68 29.70
C SER A 366 -3.72 -18.25 28.37
N SER A 367 -4.33 -17.82 27.26
CA SER A 367 -3.98 -18.26 25.91
C SER A 367 -2.65 -17.71 25.39
N ALA A 368 -2.10 -16.68 26.04
CA ALA A 368 -0.90 -16.01 25.56
C ALA A 368 0.28 -16.99 25.45
N LYS A 369 0.90 -17.03 24.26
CA LYS A 369 2.03 -17.91 23.95
C LYS A 369 3.11 -17.15 23.20
N MET A 370 4.35 -17.23 23.66
CA MET A 370 5.48 -16.63 22.95
C MET A 370 6.08 -17.64 21.96
N PHE A 371 6.69 -17.14 20.89
CA PHE A 371 7.48 -17.95 19.96
C PHE A 371 8.96 -17.83 20.29
N LYS A 372 9.71 -18.91 20.02
CA LYS A 372 11.16 -18.93 20.18
C LYS A 372 11.80 -18.30 18.95
N SER A 373 11.83 -16.97 18.90
CA SER A 373 12.47 -16.15 17.87
C SER A 373 13.27 -15.02 18.55
N ALA A 374 14.14 -14.33 17.80
CA ALA A 374 14.98 -13.24 18.31
C ALA A 374 14.16 -12.15 19.03
N LEU A 375 12.99 -11.80 18.47
CA LEU A 375 12.10 -10.75 18.98
C LEU A 375 10.94 -11.27 19.85
N TYR A 376 10.87 -12.58 20.11
CA TYR A 376 9.82 -13.22 20.93
C TYR A 376 8.38 -12.71 20.65
N PRO A 377 7.88 -12.84 19.40
CA PRO A 377 6.50 -12.49 19.10
C PRO A 377 5.54 -13.34 19.93
N ALA A 378 4.39 -12.78 20.28
CA ALA A 378 3.40 -13.43 21.15
C ALA A 378 2.07 -13.59 20.41
N VAL A 379 1.42 -14.74 20.53
CA VAL A 379 0.05 -14.94 20.07
C VAL A 379 -0.88 -14.87 21.27
N VAL A 380 -1.94 -14.08 21.14
CA VAL A 380 -2.98 -13.88 22.17
C VAL A 380 -4.35 -14.07 21.51
N SER A 381 -5.27 -14.73 22.21
CA SER A 381 -6.66 -14.87 21.77
C SER A 381 -7.49 -13.69 22.30
N PHE A 382 -8.14 -12.97 21.40
CA PHE A 382 -9.09 -11.90 21.71
C PHE A 382 -10.50 -12.46 21.79
N VAL A 383 -11.26 -12.05 22.80
CA VAL A 383 -12.64 -12.49 23.01
C VAL A 383 -13.56 -11.67 22.12
N VAL A 384 -14.24 -12.31 21.17
CA VAL A 384 -15.11 -11.64 20.20
C VAL A 384 -16.46 -11.29 20.84
N ASP A 385 -16.95 -10.08 20.57
CA ASP A 385 -18.32 -9.68 20.88
C ASP A 385 -19.20 -9.82 19.63
N HIS A 386 -20.10 -10.80 19.64
CA HIS A 386 -21.00 -11.09 18.52
C HIS A 386 -22.24 -10.19 18.47
N THR A 387 -22.44 -9.34 19.47
CA THR A 387 -23.57 -8.39 19.51
C THR A 387 -23.28 -7.10 18.73
N LYS A 388 -22.02 -6.87 18.35
CA LYS A 388 -21.54 -5.69 17.63
C LYS A 388 -20.97 -6.11 16.27
N GLY A 389 -21.20 -5.28 15.25
CA GLY A 389 -20.82 -5.55 13.86
C GLY A 389 -22.01 -5.35 12.91
N GLY A 390 -21.79 -4.69 11.77
CA GLY A 390 -22.85 -4.33 10.84
C GLY A 390 -23.64 -5.52 10.28
N ARG A 391 -24.84 -5.25 9.73
CA ARG A 391 -25.77 -6.25 9.16
C ARG A 391 -25.15 -7.18 8.09
N ASP A 392 -24.05 -6.78 7.46
CA ASP A 392 -23.34 -7.60 6.46
C ASP A 392 -22.40 -8.66 7.06
N ALA A 393 -21.98 -8.51 8.33
CA ALA A 393 -21.37 -9.61 9.07
C ALA A 393 -22.32 -10.82 9.12
N GLY A 394 -23.65 -10.59 9.15
CA GLY A 394 -24.72 -11.58 9.13
C GLY A 394 -24.84 -12.41 7.85
N LYS A 395 -24.38 -11.90 6.70
CA LYS A 395 -24.38 -12.66 5.42
C LYS A 395 -23.12 -13.50 5.26
N GLN A 396 -21.99 -13.06 5.81
CA GLN A 396 -20.75 -13.84 5.83
C GLN A 396 -20.72 -14.87 6.97
N THR A 397 -21.38 -14.59 8.10
CA THR A 397 -21.56 -15.56 9.22
C THR A 397 -22.54 -16.69 8.90
N LYS A 398 -23.41 -16.57 7.89
CA LYS A 398 -24.34 -17.66 7.54
C LYS A 398 -23.64 -18.88 6.90
N LEU A 399 -22.38 -18.73 6.49
CA LEU A 399 -21.53 -19.82 5.98
C LEU A 399 -20.60 -20.41 7.04
N ILE A 400 -20.52 -19.83 8.23
CA ILE A 400 -19.67 -20.30 9.32
C ILE A 400 -20.58 -20.83 10.43
N LYS A 401 -20.90 -22.13 10.39
CA LYS A 401 -21.65 -22.83 11.45
C LYS A 401 -20.93 -22.84 12.82
N ASP A 402 -19.69 -22.36 12.88
CA ASP A 402 -18.89 -22.22 14.08
C ASP A 402 -18.57 -20.74 14.33
N VAL A 403 -19.45 -20.03 15.02
CA VAL A 403 -19.17 -18.65 15.44
C VAL A 403 -17.92 -18.68 16.34
N LYS A 404 -16.76 -18.32 15.78
CA LYS A 404 -15.48 -18.35 16.48
C LYS A 404 -15.53 -17.33 17.62
N THR A 405 -15.65 -17.79 18.85
CA THR A 405 -15.71 -16.96 20.06
C THR A 405 -14.39 -16.23 20.36
N MET A 406 -13.31 -16.66 19.70
CA MET A 406 -11.96 -16.17 19.93
C MET A 406 -11.28 -15.82 18.60
N TYR A 407 -10.63 -14.68 18.53
CA TYR A 407 -9.82 -14.26 17.38
C TYR A 407 -8.35 -14.18 17.78
N LYS A 408 -7.49 -14.99 17.16
CA LYS A 408 -6.07 -15.04 17.52
C LYS A 408 -5.27 -14.02 16.74
N VAL A 409 -4.44 -13.28 17.47
CA VAL A 409 -3.59 -12.24 16.92
C VAL A 409 -2.16 -12.49 17.39
N MET A 410 -1.23 -12.49 16.45
CA MET A 410 0.19 -12.37 16.73
C MET A 410 0.54 -10.90 16.91
N ILE A 411 1.21 -10.61 18.01
CA ILE A 411 1.67 -9.30 18.42
C ILE A 411 3.19 -9.30 18.31
N LYS A 412 3.70 -8.34 17.55
CA LYS A 412 5.13 -8.13 17.32
C LYS A 412 5.54 -6.77 17.86
N THR A 413 6.70 -6.74 18.50
CA THR A 413 7.31 -5.52 19.05
C THR A 413 8.79 -5.50 18.75
N GLY A 414 9.30 -4.35 18.34
CA GLY A 414 10.69 -4.17 17.88
C GLY A 414 10.92 -4.58 16.44
N ASP A 415 9.84 -4.71 15.64
CA ASP A 415 9.86 -5.11 14.23
C ASP A 415 8.98 -4.14 13.43
N ASP A 416 9.49 -3.61 12.32
CA ASP A 416 8.74 -2.67 11.48
C ASP A 416 7.84 -3.41 10.49
N LEU A 417 6.56 -3.55 10.84
CA LEU A 417 5.58 -4.27 10.03
C LEU A 417 5.04 -3.50 8.83
N ARG A 418 5.52 -2.27 8.54
CA ARG A 418 5.06 -1.50 7.37
C ARG A 418 5.37 -2.23 6.07
N GLN A 419 6.48 -2.98 6.02
CA GLN A 419 6.85 -3.81 4.88
C GLN A 419 5.85 -4.95 4.65
N ASP A 420 5.64 -5.81 5.65
CA ASP A 420 4.64 -6.90 5.59
C ASP A 420 3.24 -6.38 5.29
N GLN A 421 2.85 -5.27 5.91
CA GLN A 421 1.56 -4.64 5.69
C GLN A 421 1.36 -4.21 4.24
N LEU A 422 2.37 -3.54 3.64
CA LEU A 422 2.31 -3.15 2.24
C LEU A 422 2.13 -4.37 1.33
N VAL A 423 2.91 -5.43 1.55
CA VAL A 423 2.84 -6.66 0.74
C VAL A 423 1.46 -7.31 0.85
N ILE A 424 0.90 -7.38 2.06
CA ILE A 424 -0.45 -7.91 2.28
C ILE A 424 -1.52 -7.05 1.56
N ILE A 425 -1.41 -5.73 1.60
CA ILE A 425 -2.33 -4.84 0.87
C ILE A 425 -2.23 -5.06 -0.64
N VAL A 426 -1.01 -5.22 -1.17
CA VAL A 426 -0.80 -5.52 -2.59
C VAL A 426 -1.37 -6.90 -2.96
N ILE A 427 -1.26 -7.91 -2.09
CA ILE A 427 -1.90 -9.22 -2.29
C ILE A 427 -3.43 -9.09 -2.28
N GLN A 428 -4.01 -8.31 -1.36
CA GLN A 428 -5.46 -8.06 -1.32
C GLN A 428 -5.95 -7.38 -2.61
N LEU A 429 -5.17 -6.45 -3.14
CA LEU A 429 -5.46 -5.81 -4.40
C LEU A 429 -5.40 -6.80 -5.57
N MET A 430 -4.32 -7.56 -5.67
CA MET A 430 -4.14 -8.55 -6.74
C MET A 430 -5.25 -9.62 -6.69
N ASP A 431 -5.66 -10.06 -5.51
CA ASP A 431 -6.83 -10.95 -5.32
C ASP A 431 -8.13 -10.31 -5.86
N ARG A 432 -8.36 -9.02 -5.57
CA ARG A 432 -9.53 -8.30 -6.12
C ARG A 432 -9.47 -8.18 -7.63
N LEU A 433 -8.30 -7.91 -8.20
CA LEU A 433 -8.10 -7.82 -9.66
C LEU A 433 -8.36 -9.17 -10.35
N LEU A 434 -7.84 -10.26 -9.77
CA LEU A 434 -8.11 -11.63 -10.23
C LEU A 434 -9.60 -11.95 -10.20
N LYS A 435 -10.30 -11.63 -9.10
CA LYS A 435 -11.75 -11.84 -8.95
C LYS A 435 -12.57 -11.00 -9.92
N ARG A 436 -12.16 -9.75 -10.22
CA ARG A 436 -12.77 -8.93 -11.29
C ARG A 436 -12.62 -9.58 -12.66
N GLY A 437 -11.50 -10.27 -12.90
CA GLY A 437 -11.25 -11.12 -14.07
C GLY A 437 -11.93 -12.49 -14.00
N THR A 438 -12.89 -12.71 -13.09
CA THR A 438 -13.60 -13.99 -12.86
C THR A 438 -12.72 -15.16 -12.39
N LEU A 439 -11.50 -14.87 -11.91
CA LEU A 439 -10.54 -15.87 -11.46
C LEU A 439 -10.38 -15.80 -9.93
N ASP A 440 -11.15 -16.62 -9.21
CA ASP A 440 -10.97 -16.77 -7.76
C ASP A 440 -9.93 -17.86 -7.47
N LEU A 441 -8.73 -17.43 -7.07
CA LEU A 441 -7.63 -18.31 -6.71
C LEU A 441 -7.65 -18.74 -5.23
N CYS A 442 -8.72 -18.43 -4.49
CA CYS A 442 -8.84 -18.77 -3.07
C CYS A 442 -7.64 -18.27 -2.24
N LEU A 443 -7.15 -17.06 -2.54
CA LEU A 443 -6.05 -16.44 -1.81
C LEU A 443 -6.49 -16.13 -0.37
N ARG A 444 -5.53 -16.19 0.57
CA ARG A 444 -5.76 -15.91 1.99
C ARG A 444 -4.86 -14.77 2.49
N PRO A 445 -5.09 -13.51 2.06
CA PRO A 445 -4.44 -12.38 2.69
C PRO A 445 -4.91 -12.27 4.15
N TYR A 446 -3.99 -12.46 5.09
CA TYR A 446 -4.27 -12.31 6.51
C TYR A 446 -4.23 -10.82 6.92
N ALA A 447 -4.91 -10.45 8.00
CA ALA A 447 -4.87 -9.08 8.48
C ALA A 447 -3.47 -8.71 9.03
N CYS A 448 -2.93 -7.56 8.66
CA CYS A 448 -1.64 -7.05 9.13
C CYS A 448 -1.73 -5.53 9.30
N LEU A 449 -1.33 -5.01 10.45
CA LEU A 449 -1.33 -3.59 10.75
C LEU A 449 -0.07 -3.20 11.52
N ALA A 450 0.74 -2.31 10.93
CA ALA A 450 1.82 -1.64 11.63
C ALA A 450 1.25 -0.57 12.57
N MET A 451 1.91 -0.40 13.71
CA MET A 451 1.54 0.53 14.77
C MET A 451 2.78 1.30 15.25
N PRO A 452 2.61 2.43 15.95
CA PRO A 452 3.73 3.23 16.47
C PRO A 452 4.74 2.41 17.28
N ASN A 453 5.98 2.91 17.38
CA ASN A 453 7.09 2.31 18.13
C ASN A 453 7.53 0.92 17.63
N ASN A 454 7.50 0.69 16.32
CA ASN A 454 7.83 -0.61 15.70
C ASN A 454 7.04 -1.77 16.35
N THR A 455 5.75 -1.54 16.53
CA THR A 455 4.82 -2.56 17.00
C THR A 455 3.83 -2.91 15.90
N GLY A 456 3.11 -4.01 16.07
CA GLY A 456 1.93 -4.24 15.26
C GLY A 456 1.26 -5.57 15.48
N LEU A 457 0.19 -5.75 14.73
CA LEU A 457 -0.74 -6.87 14.87
C LEU A 457 -0.82 -7.63 13.56
N ILE A 458 -0.71 -8.95 13.65
CA ILE A 458 -0.86 -9.89 12.54
C ILE A 458 -1.94 -10.90 12.92
N GLU A 459 -2.90 -11.15 12.04
CA GLU A 459 -3.86 -12.24 12.22
C GLU A 459 -3.12 -13.59 12.31
N PHE A 460 -3.40 -14.33 13.38
CA PHE A 460 -2.92 -15.70 13.51
C PHE A 460 -3.94 -16.66 12.91
N VAL A 461 -3.72 -17.02 11.64
CA VAL A 461 -4.63 -17.86 10.86
C VAL A 461 -4.62 -19.29 11.40
N GLU A 462 -5.71 -19.74 12.00
CA GLU A 462 -5.88 -21.10 12.51
C GLU A 462 -7.14 -21.77 11.98
N PRO A 463 -7.13 -23.10 11.76
CA PRO A 463 -5.95 -23.98 11.81
C PRO A 463 -5.07 -23.77 10.56
N SER A 464 -3.78 -23.56 10.74
CA SER A 464 -2.77 -23.55 9.67
C SER A 464 -1.49 -24.23 10.18
N ILE A 465 -0.77 -24.89 9.28
CA ILE A 465 0.41 -25.68 9.61
C ILE A 465 1.50 -25.37 8.58
N PRO A 466 2.75 -25.07 9.00
CA PRO A 466 3.86 -24.92 8.08
C PRO A 466 4.10 -26.20 7.27
N VAL A 467 4.48 -26.07 6.00
CA VAL A 467 4.74 -27.23 5.14
C VAL A 467 5.84 -28.12 5.71
N SER A 468 6.90 -27.55 6.28
CA SER A 468 7.96 -28.31 6.95
C SER A 468 7.42 -29.27 8.02
N GLN A 469 6.49 -28.78 8.85
CA GLN A 469 5.84 -29.57 9.88
C GLN A 469 4.92 -30.64 9.27
N ILE A 470 4.15 -30.29 8.23
CA ILE A 470 3.31 -31.26 7.50
C ILE A 470 4.18 -32.43 7.01
N LEU A 471 5.29 -32.12 6.33
CA LEU A 471 6.17 -33.16 5.80
C LEU A 471 6.75 -34.05 6.90
N SER A 472 7.11 -33.47 8.06
CA SER A 472 7.61 -34.25 9.19
C SER A 472 6.55 -35.19 9.80
N CYS A 473 5.28 -34.79 9.81
CA CYS A 473 4.19 -35.56 10.44
C CYS A 473 3.51 -36.54 9.50
N TYR A 474 3.58 -36.31 8.18
CA TYR A 474 2.81 -37.04 7.17
C TYR A 474 3.71 -37.68 6.10
N ASN A 475 4.75 -38.39 6.54
CA ASN A 475 5.65 -39.18 5.67
C ASN A 475 6.16 -38.40 4.44
N ASN A 476 6.56 -37.15 4.64
CA ASN A 476 7.05 -36.26 3.58
C ASN A 476 6.05 -36.05 2.43
N SER A 477 4.74 -36.03 2.72
CA SER A 477 3.69 -35.87 1.72
C SER A 477 2.58 -34.92 2.16
N ILE A 478 2.38 -33.84 1.39
CA ILE A 478 1.22 -32.94 1.53
C ILE A 478 -0.07 -33.70 1.17
N MET A 479 -0.03 -34.60 0.19
CA MET A 479 -1.18 -35.41 -0.19
C MET A 479 -1.65 -36.30 0.98
N ALA A 480 -0.73 -36.93 1.70
CA ALA A 480 -1.06 -37.75 2.87
C ALA A 480 -1.72 -36.91 3.99
N PHE A 481 -1.30 -35.66 4.17
CA PHE A 481 -1.98 -34.73 5.06
C PHE A 481 -3.43 -34.49 4.61
N PHE A 482 -3.68 -34.16 3.35
CA PHE A 482 -5.05 -33.96 2.86
C PHE A 482 -5.92 -35.23 2.97
N GLN A 483 -5.35 -36.40 2.71
CA GLN A 483 -6.03 -37.69 2.92
C GLN A 483 -6.42 -37.90 4.38
N SER A 484 -5.63 -37.41 5.34
CA SER A 484 -5.96 -37.51 6.77
C SER A 484 -7.03 -36.53 7.24
N VAL A 485 -7.00 -35.28 6.76
CA VAL A 485 -7.87 -34.20 7.28
C VAL A 485 -9.15 -34.02 6.48
N ALA A 486 -9.19 -34.49 5.24
CA ALA A 486 -10.32 -34.38 4.33
C ALA A 486 -10.48 -35.61 3.42
N PRO A 487 -10.58 -36.84 3.97
CA PRO A 487 -10.76 -38.05 3.17
C PRO A 487 -12.10 -38.07 2.44
N GLN A 488 -12.10 -38.59 1.22
CA GLN A 488 -13.30 -38.96 0.48
C GLN A 488 -13.02 -40.13 -0.46
N GLU A 489 -13.56 -41.31 -0.15
CA GLU A 489 -13.41 -42.50 -0.99
C GLU A 489 -14.05 -42.29 -2.38
N GLY A 490 -13.38 -42.79 -3.42
CA GLY A 490 -13.83 -42.67 -4.81
C GLY A 490 -13.60 -41.29 -5.45
N ALA A 491 -13.15 -40.29 -4.68
CA ALA A 491 -12.67 -39.02 -5.24
C ALA A 491 -11.20 -39.13 -5.72
N ALA A 492 -10.76 -38.19 -6.55
CA ALA A 492 -9.37 -38.12 -7.00
C ALA A 492 -8.42 -38.07 -5.79
N HIS A 493 -7.40 -38.93 -5.79
CA HIS A 493 -6.43 -39.07 -4.70
C HIS A 493 -7.04 -39.38 -3.31
N ASN A 494 -8.31 -39.82 -3.24
CA ASN A 494 -9.08 -40.04 -2.02
C ASN A 494 -9.25 -38.80 -1.12
N VAL A 495 -9.22 -37.59 -1.72
CA VAL A 495 -9.38 -36.31 -1.01
C VAL A 495 -10.65 -35.60 -1.47
N LYS A 496 -11.32 -34.88 -0.56
CA LYS A 496 -12.44 -34.01 -0.90
C LYS A 496 -12.07 -33.05 -2.05
N PRO A 497 -12.82 -33.03 -3.17
CA PRO A 497 -12.49 -32.21 -4.34
C PRO A 497 -12.29 -30.73 -4.02
N ASP A 498 -13.14 -30.13 -3.17
CA ASP A 498 -13.07 -28.71 -2.83
C ASP A 498 -11.76 -28.34 -2.11
N VAL A 499 -11.24 -29.22 -1.26
CA VAL A 499 -9.97 -29.01 -0.54
C VAL A 499 -8.80 -29.03 -1.52
N LEU A 500 -8.75 -30.05 -2.39
CA LEU A 500 -7.69 -30.18 -3.37
C LEU A 500 -7.73 -29.04 -4.41
N GLN A 501 -8.93 -28.63 -4.83
CA GLN A 501 -9.12 -27.48 -5.72
C GLN A 501 -8.68 -26.16 -5.07
N THR A 502 -9.00 -25.95 -3.79
CA THR A 502 -8.55 -24.78 -3.03
C THR A 502 -7.02 -24.75 -2.95
N TYR A 503 -6.38 -25.89 -2.71
CA TYR A 503 -4.92 -26.02 -2.71
C TYR A 503 -4.28 -25.66 -4.05
N ILE A 504 -4.79 -26.25 -5.14
CA ILE A 504 -4.29 -25.99 -6.50
C ILE A 504 -4.42 -24.50 -6.85
N ARG A 505 -5.58 -23.91 -6.59
CA ARG A 505 -5.88 -22.50 -6.86
C ARG A 505 -4.99 -21.55 -6.07
N SER A 506 -4.92 -21.75 -4.76
CA SER A 506 -4.14 -20.86 -3.87
C SER A 506 -2.64 -21.02 -4.10
N CYS A 507 -2.16 -22.23 -4.36
CA CYS A 507 -0.78 -22.48 -4.77
C CYS A 507 -0.44 -21.74 -6.08
N ALA A 508 -1.30 -21.83 -7.12
CA ALA A 508 -1.08 -21.12 -8.38
C ALA A 508 -1.02 -19.60 -8.17
N GLY A 509 -1.96 -19.05 -7.39
CA GLY A 509 -2.00 -17.63 -7.08
C GLY A 509 -0.74 -17.16 -6.36
N TYR A 510 -0.36 -17.79 -5.25
CA TYR A 510 0.84 -17.38 -4.49
C TYR A 510 2.14 -17.56 -5.27
N CYS A 511 2.28 -18.60 -6.11
CA CYS A 511 3.43 -18.74 -7.00
C CYS A 511 3.58 -17.54 -7.96
N VAL A 512 2.48 -17.06 -8.54
CA VAL A 512 2.49 -15.87 -9.41
C VAL A 512 2.76 -14.59 -8.61
N LEU A 513 2.09 -14.41 -7.46
CA LEU A 513 2.25 -13.21 -6.62
C LEU A 513 3.68 -13.05 -6.11
N THR A 514 4.27 -14.12 -5.58
CA THR A 514 5.65 -14.11 -5.07
C THR A 514 6.67 -13.87 -6.18
N TYR A 515 6.43 -14.38 -7.39
CA TYR A 515 7.24 -14.06 -8.56
C TYR A 515 7.19 -12.57 -8.91
N LEU A 516 5.97 -12.01 -9.04
CA LEU A 516 5.77 -10.60 -9.41
C LEU A 516 6.38 -9.64 -8.38
N LEU A 517 6.18 -9.92 -7.09
CA LEU A 517 6.71 -9.10 -5.99
C LEU A 517 8.18 -9.41 -5.66
N GLY A 518 8.77 -10.44 -6.28
CA GLY A 518 10.14 -10.86 -6.00
C GLY A 518 10.38 -11.21 -4.54
N VAL A 519 9.49 -11.99 -3.92
CA VAL A 519 9.57 -12.35 -2.50
C VAL A 519 10.68 -13.39 -2.29
N GLY A 520 11.67 -13.05 -1.48
CA GLY A 520 12.81 -13.90 -1.11
C GLY A 520 12.58 -14.77 0.11
N ASP A 521 13.54 -15.62 0.45
CA ASP A 521 13.56 -16.49 1.64
C ASP A 521 12.33 -17.41 1.82
N ARG A 522 11.80 -17.92 0.70
CA ARG A 522 10.55 -18.70 0.68
C ARG A 522 10.67 -20.17 1.13
N HIS A 523 11.29 -20.47 2.27
CA HIS A 523 11.42 -21.87 2.76
C HIS A 523 10.10 -22.48 3.25
N LEU A 524 10.11 -23.80 3.51
CA LEU A 524 8.91 -24.58 3.84
C LEU A 524 8.29 -24.22 5.20
N ASP A 525 8.98 -23.46 6.06
CA ASP A 525 8.40 -22.89 7.29
C ASP A 525 7.62 -21.60 7.04
N ASN A 526 7.97 -20.86 5.97
CA ASN A 526 7.30 -19.61 5.57
C ASN A 526 6.09 -19.86 4.64
N ILE A 527 5.73 -21.12 4.46
CA ILE A 527 4.60 -21.56 3.64
C ILE A 527 3.67 -22.37 4.53
N LEU A 528 2.43 -21.90 4.68
CA LEU A 528 1.43 -22.50 5.55
C LEU A 528 0.28 -23.08 4.71
N ILE A 529 -0.28 -24.18 5.20
CA ILE A 529 -1.46 -24.83 4.61
C ILE A 529 -2.54 -25.00 5.69
N GLN A 530 -3.78 -24.67 5.35
CA GLN A 530 -4.95 -25.00 6.16
C GLN A 530 -5.53 -26.38 5.79
N PRO A 531 -6.22 -27.08 6.71
CA PRO A 531 -6.97 -28.30 6.39
C PRO A 531 -8.02 -28.13 5.29
N THR A 532 -8.47 -26.90 5.05
CA THR A 532 -9.40 -26.53 3.96
C THR A 532 -8.71 -26.43 2.59
N GLY A 533 -7.40 -26.63 2.52
CA GLY A 533 -6.61 -26.55 1.29
C GLY A 533 -5.96 -25.19 1.03
N HIS A 534 -6.32 -24.13 1.78
CA HIS A 534 -5.72 -22.81 1.57
C HIS A 534 -4.21 -22.85 1.80
N PHE A 535 -3.46 -22.55 0.75
CA PHE A 535 -2.02 -22.38 0.74
C PHE A 535 -1.70 -20.88 0.77
N PHE A 536 -0.80 -20.45 1.66
CA PHE A 536 -0.39 -19.06 1.72
C PHE A 536 1.02 -18.89 2.28
N HIS A 537 1.64 -17.78 1.92
CA HIS A 537 2.96 -17.40 2.41
C HIS A 537 2.84 -16.46 3.60
N ILE A 538 3.78 -16.56 4.54
CA ILE A 538 3.97 -15.63 5.66
C ILE A 538 5.38 -15.05 5.63
N ASP A 539 5.61 -14.04 6.46
CA ASP A 539 6.91 -13.39 6.67
C ASP A 539 7.45 -12.76 5.37
N PHE A 540 7.29 -11.45 5.20
CA PHE A 540 7.75 -10.75 3.98
C PHE A 540 9.01 -9.91 4.24
N GLY A 541 9.92 -10.41 5.09
CA GLY A 541 11.18 -9.72 5.42
C GLY A 541 12.16 -9.53 4.25
N PHE A 542 11.98 -10.23 3.13
CA PHE A 542 12.77 -10.04 1.90
C PHE A 542 11.85 -9.92 0.69
N ILE A 543 11.82 -8.74 0.05
CA ILE A 543 10.97 -8.48 -1.11
C ILE A 543 11.70 -7.74 -2.24
N PHE A 544 11.03 -7.61 -3.38
CA PHE A 544 11.51 -6.92 -4.58
C PHE A 544 12.87 -7.41 -5.09
N GLY A 545 13.10 -8.71 -4.96
CA GLY A 545 14.29 -9.41 -5.46
C GLY A 545 15.44 -9.52 -4.45
N ARG A 546 15.28 -9.03 -3.22
CA ARG A 546 16.22 -9.36 -2.14
C ARG A 546 16.04 -10.79 -1.69
N ASP A 547 17.14 -11.43 -1.34
CA ASP A 547 17.17 -12.75 -0.73
C ASP A 547 18.45 -12.89 0.10
N PRO A 548 18.42 -13.58 1.25
CA PRO A 548 19.65 -13.91 1.99
C PRO A 548 20.61 -14.81 1.20
N LYS A 549 20.12 -15.52 0.18
CA LYS A 549 20.93 -16.39 -0.68
C LYS A 549 21.43 -15.61 -1.90
N PRO A 550 22.68 -15.88 -2.36
CA PRO A 550 23.30 -15.10 -3.43
C PRO A 550 22.68 -15.30 -4.82
N LEU A 551 22.02 -16.44 -5.07
CA LEU A 551 21.39 -16.78 -6.35
C LEU A 551 20.04 -17.47 -6.11
N PRO A 552 19.01 -16.71 -5.68
CA PRO A 552 17.70 -17.28 -5.47
C PRO A 552 17.04 -17.63 -6.80
N PRO A 553 16.25 -18.72 -6.88
CA PRO A 553 15.45 -18.98 -8.07
C PRO A 553 14.40 -17.88 -8.24
N ALA A 554 14.18 -17.43 -9.48
CA ALA A 554 13.23 -16.36 -9.76
C ALA A 554 11.77 -16.75 -9.45
N PHE A 555 11.45 -18.03 -9.62
CA PHE A 555 10.15 -18.65 -9.35
C PHE A 555 10.37 -19.84 -8.40
N ARG A 556 9.52 -20.01 -7.38
CA ARG A 556 9.67 -21.08 -6.41
C ARG A 556 8.47 -22.02 -6.39
N LEU A 557 8.67 -23.21 -6.93
CA LEU A 557 7.78 -24.35 -6.83
C LEU A 557 8.60 -25.57 -6.42
N THR A 558 8.29 -26.16 -5.26
CA THR A 558 9.05 -27.31 -4.75
C THR A 558 8.42 -28.64 -5.19
N LYS A 559 9.20 -29.71 -5.15
CA LYS A 559 8.73 -31.06 -5.46
C LYS A 559 7.54 -31.45 -4.58
N GLU A 560 7.62 -31.13 -3.29
CA GLU A 560 6.61 -31.48 -2.31
C GLU A 560 5.27 -30.80 -2.60
N MET A 561 5.31 -29.57 -3.15
CA MET A 561 4.12 -28.87 -3.61
C MET A 561 3.48 -29.58 -4.82
N VAL A 562 4.29 -30.04 -5.77
CA VAL A 562 3.81 -30.80 -6.94
C VAL A 562 3.29 -32.18 -6.55
N ASP A 563 3.96 -32.86 -5.61
CA ASP A 563 3.50 -34.14 -5.06
C ASP A 563 2.16 -33.96 -4.32
N GLY A 564 1.94 -32.81 -3.67
CA GLY A 564 0.64 -32.41 -3.11
C GLY A 564 -0.49 -32.27 -4.15
N MET A 565 -0.14 -32.14 -5.43
CA MET A 565 -1.10 -32.14 -6.56
C MET A 565 -1.23 -33.52 -7.21
N GLY A 566 -0.52 -34.54 -6.72
CA GLY A 566 -0.51 -35.88 -7.34
C GLY A 566 0.56 -36.06 -8.41
N GLY A 567 1.57 -35.18 -8.46
CA GLY A 567 2.72 -35.30 -9.36
C GLY A 567 2.53 -34.62 -10.72
N THR A 568 3.60 -34.58 -11.52
CA THR A 568 3.65 -33.86 -12.81
C THR A 568 2.72 -34.40 -13.88
N ASP A 569 2.33 -35.68 -13.79
CA ASP A 569 1.47 -36.33 -14.79
C ASP A 569 -0.04 -36.17 -14.46
N SER A 570 -0.35 -35.64 -13.28
CA SER A 570 -1.73 -35.48 -12.78
C SER A 570 -2.53 -34.44 -13.59
N LYS A 571 -3.87 -34.56 -13.55
CA LYS A 571 -4.74 -33.52 -14.13
C LYS A 571 -4.69 -32.24 -13.28
N GLU A 572 -4.49 -32.41 -11.98
CA GLU A 572 -4.42 -31.35 -10.98
C GLU A 572 -3.20 -30.45 -11.21
N TYR A 573 -2.04 -31.02 -11.51
CA TYR A 573 -0.84 -30.25 -11.88
C TYR A 573 -1.03 -29.47 -13.19
N ARG A 574 -1.67 -30.09 -14.21
CA ARG A 574 -2.06 -29.37 -15.44
C ARG A 574 -2.97 -28.18 -15.16
N GLN A 575 -3.90 -28.35 -14.22
CA GLN A 575 -4.80 -27.28 -13.80
C GLN A 575 -4.05 -26.17 -13.08
N PHE A 576 -3.11 -26.50 -12.17
CA PHE A 576 -2.22 -25.53 -11.53
C PHE A 576 -1.50 -24.66 -12.56
N CYS A 577 -0.87 -25.28 -13.55
CA CYS A 577 -0.17 -24.56 -14.60
C CYS A 577 -1.08 -23.62 -15.38
N ALA A 578 -2.26 -24.10 -15.79
CA ALA A 578 -3.22 -23.29 -16.52
C ALA A 578 -3.70 -22.08 -15.70
N LEU A 579 -3.97 -22.28 -14.41
CA LEU A 579 -4.37 -21.21 -13.50
C LEU A 579 -3.24 -20.19 -13.28
N ALA A 580 -2.00 -20.65 -13.16
CA ALA A 580 -0.84 -19.77 -12.97
C ALA A 580 -0.60 -18.86 -14.19
N CYS A 581 -0.66 -19.42 -15.40
CA CYS A 581 -0.57 -18.65 -16.65
C CYS A 581 -1.71 -17.63 -16.79
N GLN A 582 -2.95 -18.05 -16.50
CA GLN A 582 -4.11 -17.15 -16.53
C GLN A 582 -3.96 -16.01 -15.51
N ALA A 583 -3.57 -16.33 -14.28
CA ALA A 583 -3.37 -15.34 -13.23
C ALA A 583 -2.28 -14.34 -13.61
N PHE A 584 -1.17 -14.81 -14.19
CA PHE A 584 -0.10 -13.94 -14.69
C PHE A 584 -0.62 -12.95 -15.73
N ASN A 585 -1.36 -13.41 -16.75
CA ASN A 585 -1.93 -12.54 -17.78
C ASN A 585 -3.00 -11.56 -17.25
N VAL A 586 -3.84 -11.97 -16.31
CA VAL A 586 -4.82 -11.07 -15.68
C VAL A 586 -4.10 -9.96 -14.92
N LEU A 587 -3.09 -10.29 -14.12
CA LEU A 587 -2.34 -9.31 -13.33
C LEU A 587 -1.51 -8.37 -14.22
N ARG A 588 -0.94 -8.86 -15.33
CA ARG A 588 -0.24 -8.04 -16.33
C ARG A 588 -1.08 -6.91 -16.89
N LYS A 589 -2.34 -7.20 -17.24
CA LYS A 589 -3.27 -6.18 -17.76
C LYS A 589 -3.59 -5.09 -16.74
N SER A 590 -3.38 -5.35 -15.45
CA SER A 590 -3.60 -4.41 -14.35
C SER A 590 -2.32 -3.91 -13.67
N ALA A 591 -1.14 -4.17 -14.27
CA ALA A 591 0.16 -3.82 -13.69
C ALA A 591 0.27 -2.33 -13.34
N GLY A 592 -0.29 -1.45 -14.17
CA GLY A 592 -0.26 0.00 -13.94
C GLY A 592 -0.78 0.40 -12.56
N LEU A 593 -1.85 -0.23 -12.06
CA LEU A 593 -2.38 0.08 -10.72
C LEU A 593 -1.41 -0.36 -9.61
N VAL A 594 -0.85 -1.57 -9.72
CA VAL A 594 0.13 -2.08 -8.75
C VAL A 594 1.36 -1.16 -8.71
N LEU A 595 1.87 -0.78 -9.88
CA LEU A 595 3.04 0.10 -10.00
C LEU A 595 2.77 1.49 -9.43
N ASN A 596 1.60 2.08 -9.69
CA ASN A 596 1.23 3.39 -9.12
C ASN A 596 1.21 3.37 -7.59
N LEU A 597 0.68 2.29 -7.00
CA LEU A 597 0.65 2.15 -5.54
C LEU A 597 2.05 2.02 -4.96
N LEU A 598 2.94 1.27 -5.62
CA LEU A 598 4.35 1.20 -5.21
C LEU A 598 5.05 2.56 -5.36
N HIS A 599 4.75 3.32 -6.42
CA HIS A 599 5.28 4.68 -6.59
C HIS A 599 4.86 5.61 -5.47
N LEU A 600 3.61 5.55 -5.00
CA LEU A 600 3.15 6.34 -3.86
C LEU A 600 3.78 5.94 -2.53
N MET A 601 4.36 4.74 -2.44
CA MET A 601 5.10 4.28 -1.25
C MET A 601 6.59 4.66 -1.28
N SER A 602 7.06 5.39 -2.31
CA SER A 602 8.50 5.61 -2.51
C SER A 602 9.19 6.33 -1.34
N ASP A 603 8.47 7.27 -0.72
CA ASP A 603 8.98 8.06 0.41
C ASP A 603 8.48 7.55 1.78
N ALA A 604 7.96 6.31 1.85
CA ALA A 604 7.43 5.73 3.08
C ALA A 604 8.52 5.33 4.10
N GLY A 605 9.79 5.27 3.68
CA GLY A 605 10.91 4.86 4.53
C GLY A 605 10.81 3.38 4.96
N ILE A 606 10.37 2.52 4.03
CA ILE A 606 10.33 1.06 4.19
C ILE A 606 11.68 0.48 3.75
N GLU A 607 12.31 -0.33 4.59
CA GLU A 607 13.72 -0.78 4.45
C GLU A 607 14.06 -1.35 3.06
N ASP A 608 13.29 -2.33 2.57
CA ASP A 608 13.57 -2.95 1.27
C ASP A 608 13.25 -2.06 0.06
N LEU A 609 12.41 -1.04 0.25
CA LEU A 609 12.10 -0.02 -0.77
C LEU A 609 13.12 1.11 -0.78
N SER A 610 13.61 1.57 0.37
CA SER A 610 14.45 2.78 0.50
C SER A 610 15.95 2.52 0.59
N HIS A 611 16.37 1.34 1.09
CA HIS A 611 17.77 1.05 1.38
C HIS A 611 18.35 -0.05 0.50
N ASN A 612 18.02 -0.10 -0.79
CA ASN A 612 18.62 -1.08 -1.68
C ASN A 612 20.00 -0.57 -2.14
N PRO A 613 21.12 -1.24 -1.76
CA PRO A 613 22.46 -0.79 -2.13
C PRO A 613 22.69 -0.76 -3.65
N SER A 614 21.82 -1.43 -4.42
CA SER A 614 21.92 -1.60 -5.87
C SER A 614 20.92 -0.77 -6.70
N ALA A 615 19.99 -0.04 -6.06
CA ALA A 615 18.96 0.73 -6.75
C ALA A 615 18.29 1.75 -5.81
N ASP A 616 17.98 2.94 -6.30
CA ASP A 616 17.01 3.83 -5.65
C ASP A 616 15.59 3.21 -5.70
N THR A 617 14.62 3.80 -5.00
CA THR A 617 13.24 3.28 -4.95
C THR A 617 12.64 3.10 -6.36
N ILE A 618 13.03 3.96 -7.31
CA ILE A 618 12.62 3.87 -8.71
C ILE A 618 13.16 2.59 -9.35
N GLY A 619 14.45 2.28 -9.18
CA GLY A 619 15.03 1.04 -9.68
C GLY A 619 14.41 -0.22 -9.07
N VAL A 620 13.92 -0.17 -7.82
CA VAL A 620 13.15 -1.28 -7.22
C VAL A 620 11.81 -1.48 -7.94
N ILE A 621 11.10 -0.39 -8.24
CA ILE A 621 9.81 -0.46 -8.95
C ILE A 621 10.00 -0.94 -10.40
N LEU A 622 11.08 -0.51 -11.07
CA LEU A 622 11.45 -1.01 -12.40
C LEU A 622 11.68 -2.52 -12.40
N LYS A 623 12.34 -3.07 -11.37
CA LYS A 623 12.50 -4.53 -11.23
C LYS A 623 11.17 -5.27 -11.09
N VAL A 624 10.17 -4.64 -10.45
CA VAL A 624 8.81 -5.19 -10.36
C VAL A 624 8.12 -5.10 -11.73
N GLU A 625 8.23 -3.98 -12.43
CA GLU A 625 7.70 -3.80 -13.79
C GLU A 625 8.27 -4.83 -14.78
N GLU A 626 9.59 -5.06 -14.75
CA GLU A 626 10.28 -6.05 -15.58
C GLU A 626 9.77 -7.49 -15.36
N ARG A 627 9.22 -7.80 -14.18
CA ARG A 627 8.62 -9.11 -13.86
C ARG A 627 7.22 -9.24 -14.45
N PHE A 628 6.52 -8.15 -14.71
CA PHE A 628 5.24 -8.21 -15.43
C PHE A 628 5.43 -8.53 -16.92
N LYS A 629 6.61 -8.27 -17.51
CA LYS A 629 6.91 -8.59 -18.92
C LYS A 629 5.92 -7.92 -19.90
N LEU A 630 5.55 -6.67 -19.64
CA LEU A 630 4.49 -5.91 -20.34
C LEU A 630 4.69 -5.82 -21.87
N GLU A 631 5.92 -6.01 -22.34
CA GLU A 631 6.29 -6.06 -23.76
C GLU A 631 5.78 -7.31 -24.50
N MET A 632 5.46 -8.38 -23.78
CA MET A 632 5.01 -9.64 -24.36
C MET A 632 3.51 -9.64 -24.69
N THR A 633 3.13 -10.37 -25.73
CA THR A 633 1.72 -10.76 -25.96
C THR A 633 1.25 -11.76 -24.90
N ASP A 634 -0.07 -11.95 -24.78
CA ASP A 634 -0.64 -12.92 -23.84
C ASP A 634 -0.08 -14.33 -24.09
N GLU A 635 0.07 -14.76 -25.35
CA GLU A 635 0.61 -16.08 -25.71
C GLU A 635 2.10 -16.22 -25.37
N GLN A 636 2.90 -15.18 -25.65
CA GLN A 636 4.33 -15.16 -25.29
C GLN A 636 4.53 -15.20 -23.78
N ALA A 637 3.70 -14.47 -23.03
CA ALA A 637 3.72 -14.44 -21.58
C ALA A 637 3.35 -15.81 -20.97
N GLU A 638 2.39 -16.54 -21.56
CA GLU A 638 2.08 -17.91 -21.14
C GLU A 638 3.28 -18.83 -21.34
N LEU A 639 3.90 -18.81 -22.53
CA LEU A 639 5.09 -19.64 -22.83
C LEU A 639 6.26 -19.31 -21.90
N PHE A 640 6.49 -18.03 -21.62
CA PHE A 640 7.50 -17.57 -20.67
C PHE A 640 7.24 -18.14 -19.27
N PHE A 641 6.01 -18.03 -18.77
CA PHE A 641 5.67 -18.48 -17.42
C PHE A 641 5.71 -20.00 -17.29
N VAL A 642 5.33 -20.75 -18.34
CA VAL A 642 5.55 -22.19 -18.42
C VAL A 642 7.04 -22.53 -18.36
N GLY A 643 7.89 -21.75 -19.03
CA GLY A 643 9.35 -21.85 -18.92
C GLY A 643 9.83 -21.74 -17.48
N LEU A 644 9.36 -20.74 -16.73
CA LEU A 644 9.71 -20.56 -15.31
C LEU A 644 9.28 -21.75 -14.43
N ILE A 645 8.08 -22.28 -14.65
CA ILE A 645 7.60 -23.47 -13.94
C ILE A 645 8.52 -24.66 -14.23
N ASN A 646 8.90 -24.85 -15.49
CA ASN A 646 9.77 -25.95 -15.91
C ASN A 646 11.18 -25.81 -15.36
N GLU A 647 11.76 -24.60 -15.35
CA GLU A 647 13.09 -24.35 -14.79
C GLU A 647 13.12 -24.61 -13.28
N SER A 648 12.10 -24.16 -12.54
CA SER A 648 11.97 -24.48 -11.11
C SER A 648 11.86 -25.98 -10.85
N LEU A 649 11.38 -26.74 -11.83
CA LEU A 649 11.28 -28.19 -11.79
C LEU A 649 12.37 -28.90 -12.61
N ALA A 650 13.34 -28.21 -13.22
CA ALA A 650 14.34 -28.82 -14.09
C ALA A 650 15.39 -29.61 -13.29
N ALA A 651 15.39 -29.48 -11.96
CA ALA A 651 15.97 -30.47 -11.06
C ALA A 651 15.21 -31.83 -11.06
N LEU A 652 14.07 -31.93 -11.77
CA LEU A 652 13.09 -33.03 -11.87
C LEU A 652 12.47 -33.12 -13.29
N ALA A 653 13.30 -33.38 -14.30
CA ALA A 653 13.01 -34.09 -15.57
C ALA A 653 12.35 -33.39 -16.80
N PRO A 654 12.58 -33.92 -18.04
CA PRO A 654 12.34 -33.24 -19.33
C PRO A 654 10.92 -33.35 -19.95
N ARG A 655 9.88 -33.76 -19.20
CA ARG A 655 8.60 -34.23 -19.78
C ARG A 655 7.47 -33.19 -19.88
N VAL A 656 7.66 -31.99 -19.34
CA VAL A 656 6.59 -30.98 -19.26
C VAL A 656 6.27 -30.31 -20.61
N MET A 657 7.24 -30.26 -21.53
CA MET A 657 7.08 -29.67 -22.88
C MET A 657 6.00 -30.34 -23.74
N GLU A 658 5.84 -31.67 -23.63
CA GLU A 658 4.89 -32.43 -24.46
C GLU A 658 3.42 -32.22 -24.00
N MET A 659 3.23 -31.93 -22.71
CA MET A 659 1.93 -31.73 -22.08
C MET A 659 1.26 -30.40 -22.47
N PHE A 660 2.04 -29.34 -22.65
CA PHE A 660 1.52 -28.03 -23.04
C PHE A 660 1.22 -27.92 -24.53
N HIS A 661 1.94 -28.65 -25.37
CA HIS A 661 1.57 -28.80 -26.77
C HIS A 661 0.14 -29.36 -26.91
N GLN A 662 -0.25 -30.30 -26.04
CA GLN A 662 -1.60 -30.86 -26.02
C GLN A 662 -2.66 -29.89 -25.47
N LEU A 663 -2.32 -29.06 -24.46
CA LEU A 663 -3.22 -28.02 -23.93
C LEU A 663 -3.49 -26.89 -24.92
N ALA A 664 -2.48 -26.47 -25.69
CA ALA A 664 -2.61 -25.47 -26.75
C ALA A 664 -3.49 -25.97 -27.91
N VAL A 665 -3.47 -27.28 -28.18
CA VAL A 665 -4.32 -27.92 -29.19
C VAL A 665 -5.76 -28.10 -28.69
N ALA A 666 -5.98 -28.33 -27.39
CA ALA A 666 -7.32 -28.53 -26.80
C ALA A 666 -8.13 -27.24 -26.59
N ARG A 667 -7.51 -26.05 -26.75
CA ARG A 667 -8.16 -24.73 -26.65
C ARG A 667 -8.43 -24.06 -28.00
N ARG A 668 -8.02 -24.69 -29.12
CA ARG A 668 -8.55 -24.42 -30.46
C ARG A 668 -9.79 -25.27 -30.69
#